data_AF-A0A7R7JG58-F1
#
_entry.id   AF-A0A7R7JG58-F1
#
_cell.length_a   1.000
_cell.length_b   1.000
_cell.length_c   1.000
_cell.angle_alpha   90.00
_cell.angle_beta   90.00
_cell.angle_gamma   90.00
#
_symmetry.space_group_name_H-M   'P 1'
#
loop_
_entity.id
_entity.type
_entity.pdbx_description
1 polymer ?
#
loop_
_entity_poly.entity_id
_entity_poly.type
_entity_poly.pdbx_seq_one_letter_code
_entity_poly.pdbx_strand_id
1 'polypeptide(L)'
;MRLGGFPVALGARRVEKCDEIAVQIREHGGEAVALHLDVTDPESVKGFVHRATELLGDIELLVAGAGDTYFGRLHEISTDIFESQVQIHLIGANRLATAVLPGMLERQRGDLIFVGSDVALRQRPHMGAYGAAKAALVAMVTNLQMELEGTGVRASIVHPGPTKTGMGWSLPPESIGPMLEDWAKWGQARHNYFLRPSDLARAIAFVAETPRGGVHHVDGDPTRGAAGGRAGRTQATEVPGGVVTSQGLKDVPRVSGGHEEHGHLEEFRTDPIGLMKRVRDECGDVGWFQLAGKQVVLLSGAQANEFFFRASDDDLDQAEAYPFMTPIFGKGVVFDASPERRKEMLHNAALRGEQMKGHATTIEGEVRRMIAGWGETGEIDLLDFFAELTIYTSSACLIGKKFRDELDRRFARLYHELERGTDPLAYVDPYLPIESFRRRDQARKGLVALVQAIMDNRIANPPADKSDRDMLDVLITVKDEHGNPRFSADEITGMFISMMFAGHHTSSGTAAWTLIELMRHPDIYAGVIKELDELYADGQPVSFHALRQIPRLENVLKETLRLHPPLIILMRVAKGEFEVEGYPIHKGDLVAASPAVSNRIPEDFPDPDEFVPQRYDEPRQEDLINRWTWIPFGAGRHRCVGAAFATMQIKAIFSVLLREYEFEMTQPPESYRNDHSKMVVQLAQPAKVRYRRRNGGR
;
A
#
# COMPACT_ATOMS: atom_id res chain seq x y z
N MET A 1 8.75 35.42 15.54
CA MET A 1 9.68 34.37 15.99
C MET A 1 11.06 34.96 16.09
N ARG A 2 11.84 34.66 17.14
CA ARG A 2 13.27 34.98 17.17
C ARG A 2 13.95 34.17 16.06
N LEU A 3 14.78 34.81 15.24
CA LEU A 3 15.48 34.23 14.09
C LEU A 3 16.48 33.08 14.43
N GLY A 4 16.48 32.56 15.67
CA GLY A 4 17.46 31.57 16.17
C GLY A 4 16.90 30.42 17.03
N GLY A 5 15.58 30.15 17.01
CA GLY A 5 14.98 29.05 17.79
C GLY A 5 14.76 29.35 19.28
N PHE A 6 14.34 28.32 20.05
CA PHE A 6 14.18 28.39 21.51
C PHE A 6 15.41 27.79 22.22
N PRO A 7 15.92 28.41 23.30
CA PRO A 7 16.79 27.72 24.25
C PRO A 7 16.06 26.50 24.85
N VAL A 8 16.76 25.37 25.01
CA VAL A 8 16.14 24.08 25.37
C VAL A 8 16.67 23.54 26.71
N ALA A 9 15.77 23.30 27.66
CA ALA A 9 16.06 22.47 28.83
C ALA A 9 15.63 21.02 28.56
N LEU A 10 16.60 20.09 28.56
CA LEU A 10 16.37 18.65 28.39
C LEU A 10 16.28 17.99 29.77
N GLY A 11 15.16 17.31 30.05
CA GLY A 11 14.91 16.64 31.33
C GLY A 11 14.68 15.14 31.17
N ALA A 12 15.50 14.31 31.86
CA ALA A 12 15.24 12.88 32.03
C ALA A 12 15.96 12.31 33.26
N ARG A 13 15.61 11.08 33.66
CA ARG A 13 16.34 10.33 34.68
C ARG A 13 17.79 10.04 34.27
N ARG A 14 18.02 9.79 32.97
CA ARG A 14 19.34 9.53 32.36
C ARG A 14 19.96 10.85 31.90
N VAL A 15 20.48 11.62 32.84
CA VAL A 15 21.00 12.98 32.58
C VAL A 15 22.13 12.97 31.58
N GLU A 16 22.93 11.91 31.57
CA GLU A 16 24.08 11.75 30.67
C GLU A 16 23.63 11.74 29.21
N LYS A 17 22.49 11.12 28.91
CA LYS A 17 21.88 11.15 27.57
C LYS A 17 21.32 12.50 27.20
N CYS A 18 20.78 13.25 28.16
CA CYS A 18 20.37 14.63 27.92
C CYS A 18 21.59 15.52 27.66
N ASP A 19 22.72 15.30 28.33
CA ASP A 19 23.92 16.09 28.14
C ASP A 19 24.59 15.83 26.78
N GLU A 20 24.64 14.57 26.32
CA GLU A 20 25.07 14.22 24.96
C GLU A 20 24.28 15.02 23.90
N ILE A 21 22.95 15.11 24.06
CA ILE A 21 22.08 15.86 23.15
C ILE A 21 22.28 17.37 23.31
N ALA A 22 22.43 17.86 24.54
CA ALA A 22 22.67 19.29 24.79
C ALA A 22 23.99 19.75 24.16
N VAL A 23 25.05 18.93 24.22
CA VAL A 23 26.31 19.18 23.51
C VAL A 23 26.07 19.29 22.00
N GLN A 24 25.36 18.34 21.40
CA GLN A 24 25.04 18.40 19.96
C GLN A 24 24.28 19.67 19.59
N ILE A 25 23.28 20.08 20.38
CA ILE A 25 22.54 21.32 20.11
C ILE A 25 23.47 22.54 20.15
N ARG A 26 24.37 22.60 21.14
CA ARG A 26 25.35 23.69 21.27
C ARG A 26 26.36 23.71 20.11
N GLU A 27 26.82 22.55 19.65
CA GLU A 27 27.70 22.43 18.48
C GLU A 27 27.04 22.94 17.19
N HIS A 28 25.72 22.82 17.07
CA HIS A 28 24.94 23.34 15.95
C HIS A 28 24.49 24.79 16.15
N GLY A 29 25.04 25.51 17.15
CA GLY A 29 24.78 26.93 17.39
C GLY A 29 23.53 27.24 18.21
N GLY A 30 22.87 26.22 18.79
CA GLY A 30 21.73 26.39 19.70
C GLY A 30 22.15 26.56 21.16
N GLU A 31 21.19 26.89 22.02
CA GLU A 31 21.37 26.97 23.47
C GLU A 31 20.63 25.81 24.15
N ALA A 32 21.33 25.01 24.95
CA ALA A 32 20.71 23.89 25.65
C ALA A 32 21.40 23.56 26.98
N VAL A 33 20.59 23.09 27.94
CA VAL A 33 21.03 22.55 29.24
C VAL A 33 20.38 21.21 29.51
N ALA A 34 21.12 20.29 30.14
CA ALA A 34 20.62 19.00 30.59
C ALA A 34 20.40 19.02 32.10
N LEU A 35 19.22 18.61 32.55
CA LEU A 35 18.84 18.60 33.97
C LEU A 35 18.21 17.26 34.33
N HIS A 36 18.39 16.84 35.58
CA HIS A 36 17.69 15.67 36.09
C HIS A 36 16.19 15.92 36.17
N LEU A 37 15.40 14.97 35.70
CA LEU A 37 13.94 14.99 35.80
C LEU A 37 13.39 13.57 35.94
N ASP A 38 12.78 13.30 37.08
CA ASP A 38 11.89 12.17 37.30
C ASP A 38 10.45 12.69 37.43
N VAL A 39 9.64 12.44 36.40
CA VAL A 39 8.24 12.90 36.38
C VAL A 39 7.36 12.19 37.42
N THR A 40 7.83 11.09 38.01
CA THR A 40 7.13 10.39 39.08
C THR A 40 7.31 11.05 40.45
N ASP A 41 8.33 11.91 40.60
CA ASP A 41 8.66 12.63 41.83
C ASP A 41 8.27 14.12 41.72
N PRO A 42 7.30 14.60 42.54
CA PRO A 42 6.89 16.01 42.55
C PRO A 42 8.03 17.00 42.82
N GLU A 43 9.00 16.67 43.67
CA GLU A 43 10.08 17.59 44.01
C GLU A 43 11.13 17.65 42.90
N SER A 44 11.37 16.53 42.22
CA SER A 44 12.18 16.48 40.99
C SER A 44 11.58 17.37 39.90
N VAL A 45 10.27 17.32 39.67
CA VAL A 45 9.57 18.17 38.69
C VAL A 45 9.69 19.65 39.04
N LYS A 46 9.45 20.04 40.30
CA LYS A 46 9.60 21.44 40.74
C LYS A 46 11.03 21.93 40.60
N GLY A 47 11.99 21.11 41.01
CA GLY A 47 13.42 21.43 40.90
C GLY A 47 13.86 21.62 39.46
N PHE A 48 13.40 20.76 38.54
CA PHE A 48 13.65 20.89 37.11
C PHE A 48 13.10 22.21 36.55
N VAL A 49 11.83 22.53 36.82
CA VAL A 49 11.20 23.77 36.32
C VAL A 49 11.88 25.01 36.88
N HIS A 50 12.18 25.02 38.18
CA HIS A 50 12.88 26.13 38.82
C HIS A 50 14.26 26.36 38.19
N ARG A 51 15.06 25.29 38.07
CA ARG A 51 16.42 25.38 37.53
C ARG A 51 16.44 25.71 36.04
N ALA A 52 15.51 25.18 35.26
CA ALA A 52 15.36 25.54 33.85
C ALA A 52 15.04 27.03 33.69
N THR A 53 14.14 27.56 34.53
CA THR A 53 13.76 28.98 34.52
C THR A 53 14.90 29.89 34.95
N GLU A 54 15.68 29.49 35.95
CA GLU A 54 16.86 30.22 36.42
C GLU A 54 17.95 30.32 35.33
N LEU A 55 18.14 29.25 34.55
CA LEU A 55 19.21 29.17 33.54
C LEU A 55 18.82 29.79 32.19
N LEU A 56 17.59 29.57 31.73
CA LEU A 56 17.16 29.90 30.36
C LEU A 56 16.04 30.96 30.30
N GLY A 57 15.51 31.37 31.47
CA GLY A 57 14.38 32.27 31.58
C GLY A 57 13.03 31.55 31.51
N ASP A 58 11.96 32.35 31.40
CA ASP A 58 10.59 31.85 31.44
C ASP A 58 10.29 30.76 30.39
N ILE A 59 9.60 29.71 30.83
CA ILE A 59 9.19 28.61 29.95
C ILE A 59 8.04 29.07 29.05
N GLU A 60 8.31 29.12 27.75
CA GLU A 60 7.37 29.48 26.69
C GLU A 60 6.63 28.27 26.12
N LEU A 61 7.31 27.12 26.09
CA LEU A 61 6.84 25.88 25.50
C LEU A 61 7.25 24.71 26.39
N LEU A 62 6.29 23.91 26.83
CA LEU A 62 6.52 22.62 27.48
C LEU A 62 6.20 21.49 26.50
N VAL A 63 7.13 20.55 26.32
CA VAL A 63 6.87 19.27 25.64
C VAL A 63 6.90 18.13 26.66
N ALA A 64 5.75 17.63 27.06
CA ALA A 64 5.59 16.53 28.00
C ALA A 64 5.60 15.18 27.27
N GLY A 65 6.79 14.59 27.12
CA GLY A 65 7.01 13.34 26.37
C GLY A 65 7.65 12.20 27.15
N ALA A 66 7.73 12.28 28.48
CA ALA A 66 8.26 11.20 29.31
C ALA A 66 7.40 9.92 29.15
N GLY A 67 8.05 8.77 29.09
CA GLY A 67 7.34 7.52 28.99
C GLY A 67 8.21 6.29 29.14
N ASP A 68 7.56 5.20 29.54
CA ASP A 68 8.05 3.83 29.50
C ASP A 68 6.93 2.92 28.97
N THR A 69 7.20 1.69 28.53
CA THR A 69 6.11 0.79 28.11
C THR A 69 6.40 -0.62 28.55
N TYR A 70 5.45 -1.20 29.28
CA TYR A 70 5.42 -2.61 29.59
C TYR A 70 4.39 -3.32 28.69
N PHE A 71 4.83 -4.37 28.00
CA PHE A 71 3.95 -5.21 27.20
C PHE A 71 3.45 -6.40 28.03
N GLY A 72 2.14 -6.51 28.22
CA GLY A 72 1.52 -7.65 28.89
C GLY A 72 0.00 -7.60 28.85
N ARG A 73 -0.63 -8.78 28.91
CA ARG A 73 -2.11 -8.85 28.90
C ARG A 73 -2.65 -8.24 30.18
N LEU A 74 -3.70 -7.45 30.06
CA LEU A 74 -4.23 -6.65 31.16
C LEU A 74 -4.62 -7.48 32.40
N HIS A 75 -5.05 -8.73 32.22
CA HIS A 75 -5.41 -9.63 33.31
C HIS A 75 -4.22 -10.42 33.89
N GLU A 76 -3.04 -10.31 33.29
CA GLU A 76 -1.81 -11.02 33.68
C GLU A 76 -0.78 -10.08 34.33
N ILE A 77 -0.90 -8.76 34.14
CA ILE A 77 0.01 -7.77 34.76
C ILE A 77 -0.34 -7.50 36.23
N SER A 78 0.65 -7.18 37.04
CA SER A 78 0.43 -6.77 38.43
C SER A 78 -0.18 -5.36 38.52
N THR A 79 -0.86 -5.08 39.63
CA THR A 79 -1.37 -3.74 39.95
C THR A 79 -0.24 -2.71 40.04
N ASP A 80 0.94 -3.10 40.51
CA ASP A 80 2.10 -2.21 40.63
C ASP A 80 2.61 -1.76 39.26
N ILE A 81 2.63 -2.66 38.27
CA ILE A 81 2.95 -2.31 36.88
C ILE A 81 1.89 -1.37 36.33
N PHE A 82 0.61 -1.67 36.57
CA PHE A 82 -0.48 -0.80 36.13
C PHE A 82 -0.36 0.62 36.72
N GLU A 83 -0.15 0.72 38.03
CA GLU A 83 0.05 1.98 38.74
C GLU A 83 1.26 2.75 38.20
N SER A 84 2.38 2.08 37.95
CA SER A 84 3.58 2.72 37.40
C SER A 84 3.32 3.39 36.04
N GLN A 85 2.54 2.76 35.16
CA GLN A 85 2.18 3.33 33.86
C GLN A 85 1.30 4.58 34.04
N VAL A 86 0.37 4.57 35.00
CA VAL A 86 -0.46 5.74 35.33
C VAL A 86 0.39 6.86 35.93
N GLN A 87 1.30 6.55 36.85
CA GLN A 87 2.19 7.52 37.49
C GLN A 87 3.08 8.24 36.47
N ILE A 88 3.62 7.52 35.50
CA ILE A 88 4.51 8.08 34.47
C ILE A 88 3.71 8.88 33.44
N HIS A 89 2.71 8.26 32.81
CA HIS A 89 2.10 8.81 31.58
C HIS A 89 0.98 9.81 31.82
N LEU A 90 0.30 9.74 32.97
CA LEU A 90 -0.79 10.65 33.32
C LEU A 90 -0.35 11.61 34.41
N ILE A 91 0.01 11.09 35.60
CA ILE A 91 0.30 11.94 36.76
C ILE A 91 1.57 12.76 36.52
N GLY A 92 2.61 12.18 35.93
CA GLY A 92 3.84 12.90 35.58
C GLY A 92 3.61 14.03 34.58
N ALA A 93 2.78 13.81 33.55
CA ALA A 93 2.37 14.85 32.61
C ALA A 93 1.61 15.99 33.31
N ASN A 94 0.69 15.65 34.22
CA ASN A 94 -0.04 16.64 35.03
C ASN A 94 0.89 17.44 35.97
N ARG A 95 1.86 16.80 36.61
CA ARG A 95 2.84 17.48 37.47
C ARG A 95 3.65 18.51 36.69
N LEU A 96 4.12 18.14 35.49
CA LEU A 96 4.84 19.06 34.61
C LEU A 96 3.97 20.24 34.20
N ALA A 97 2.73 19.97 33.76
CA ALA A 97 1.80 21.02 33.36
C ALA A 97 1.51 22.00 34.52
N THR A 98 1.16 21.49 35.70
CA THR A 98 0.84 22.32 36.87
C THR A 98 2.04 23.09 37.41
N ALA A 99 3.27 22.61 37.20
CA ALA A 99 4.48 23.32 37.59
C ALA A 99 4.79 24.53 36.69
N VAL A 100 4.46 24.48 35.40
CA VAL A 100 4.75 25.59 34.45
C VAL A 100 3.58 26.54 34.25
N LEU A 101 2.35 26.05 34.42
CA LEU A 101 1.12 26.75 34.06
C LEU A 101 0.91 28.08 34.80
N PRO A 102 1.19 28.23 36.11
CA PRO A 102 0.99 29.51 36.81
C PRO A 102 1.74 30.68 36.16
N GLY A 103 3.00 30.49 35.77
CA GLY A 103 3.78 31.53 35.09
C GLY A 103 3.27 31.83 33.68
N MET A 104 2.80 30.82 32.95
CA MET A 104 2.18 31.01 31.64
C MET A 104 0.86 31.80 31.73
N LEU A 105 0.03 31.52 32.74
CA LEU A 105 -1.24 32.21 32.99
C LEU A 105 -1.02 33.67 33.39
N GLU A 106 -0.06 33.94 34.28
CA GLU A 106 0.30 35.29 34.70
C GLU A 106 0.69 36.17 33.50
N ARG A 107 1.43 35.59 32.54
CA ARG A 107 1.86 36.26 31.31
C ARG A 107 0.85 36.20 30.17
N GLN A 108 -0.27 35.51 30.37
CA GLN A 108 -1.28 35.19 29.36
C GLN A 108 -0.67 34.63 28.06
N ARG A 109 0.33 33.76 28.20
CA ARG A 109 1.14 33.25 27.08
C ARG A 109 1.90 31.99 27.47
N GLY A 110 1.73 30.94 26.67
CA GLY A 110 2.54 29.72 26.71
C GLY A 110 1.88 28.57 25.97
N ASP A 111 2.66 27.55 25.64
CA ASP A 111 2.17 26.35 24.95
C ASP A 111 2.53 25.07 25.72
N LEU A 112 1.54 24.21 25.93
CA LEU A 112 1.68 22.87 26.51
C LEU A 112 1.45 21.83 25.42
N ILE A 113 2.48 21.07 25.04
CA ILE A 113 2.37 19.98 24.07
C ILE A 113 2.59 18.65 24.79
N PHE A 114 1.58 17.79 24.76
CA PHE A 114 1.62 16.46 25.35
C PHE A 114 1.86 15.40 24.26
N VAL A 115 2.72 14.43 24.55
CA VAL A 115 2.90 13.26 23.69
C VAL A 115 1.97 12.14 24.16
N GLY A 116 0.87 11.99 23.43
CA GLY A 116 -0.11 10.91 23.58
C GLY A 116 0.38 9.61 22.93
N SER A 117 -0.56 8.83 22.40
CA SER A 117 -0.29 7.64 21.60
C SER A 117 -1.54 7.27 20.81
N ASP A 118 -1.38 6.64 19.65
CA ASP A 118 -2.48 6.06 18.89
C ASP A 118 -3.27 5.00 19.69
N VAL A 119 -2.61 4.26 20.59
CA VAL A 119 -3.29 3.25 21.42
C VAL A 119 -4.30 3.85 22.40
N ALA A 120 -4.18 5.15 22.71
CA ALA A 120 -5.17 5.89 23.49
C ALA A 120 -6.52 5.96 22.76
N LEU A 121 -6.47 6.01 21.43
CA LEU A 121 -7.62 6.12 20.53
C LEU A 121 -8.10 4.74 20.06
N ARG A 122 -7.18 3.79 19.93
CA ARG A 122 -7.46 2.40 19.53
C ARG A 122 -6.60 1.41 20.30
N GLN A 123 -7.19 0.83 21.34
CA GLN A 123 -6.51 -0.12 22.22
C GLN A 123 -5.94 -1.32 21.45
N ARG A 124 -4.77 -1.80 21.89
CA ARG A 124 -4.10 -3.00 21.37
C ARG A 124 -3.95 -4.04 22.47
N PRO A 125 -4.02 -5.35 22.17
CA PRO A 125 -3.58 -6.37 23.11
C PRO A 125 -2.17 -6.09 23.62
N HIS A 126 -1.87 -6.50 24.85
CA HIS A 126 -0.58 -6.28 25.54
C HIS A 126 -0.26 -4.82 25.93
N MET A 127 -1.11 -3.85 25.58
CA MET A 127 -0.89 -2.43 25.89
C MET A 127 -1.80 -1.91 27.00
N GLY A 128 -2.48 -2.78 27.76
CA GLY A 128 -3.65 -2.40 28.59
C GLY A 128 -3.40 -1.25 29.57
N ALA A 129 -2.33 -1.32 30.38
CA ALA A 129 -2.01 -0.27 31.37
C ALA A 129 -1.54 1.04 30.71
N TYR A 130 -0.61 0.93 29.75
CA TYR A 130 -0.10 2.07 28.98
C TYR A 130 -1.22 2.77 28.20
N GLY A 131 -2.05 1.99 27.51
CA GLY A 131 -3.19 2.45 26.74
C GLY A 131 -4.27 3.08 27.61
N ALA A 132 -4.53 2.56 28.81
CA ALA A 132 -5.41 3.19 29.78
C ALA A 132 -4.87 4.55 30.26
N ALA A 133 -3.59 4.62 30.62
CA ALA A 133 -2.96 5.86 31.06
C ALA A 133 -2.93 6.92 29.96
N LYS A 134 -2.63 6.53 28.70
CA LYS A 134 -2.65 7.45 27.55
C LYS A 134 -4.07 7.89 27.17
N ALA A 135 -5.08 7.03 27.32
CA ALA A 135 -6.48 7.43 27.14
C ALA A 135 -6.91 8.47 28.19
N ALA A 136 -6.52 8.27 29.46
CA ALA A 136 -6.75 9.26 30.51
C ALA A 136 -6.01 10.58 30.25
N LEU A 137 -4.80 10.51 29.68
CA LEU A 137 -4.05 11.70 29.27
C LEU A 137 -4.82 12.51 28.20
N VAL A 138 -5.45 11.85 27.22
CA VAL A 138 -6.29 12.55 26.23
C VAL A 138 -7.41 13.32 26.91
N ALA A 139 -8.14 12.66 27.81
CA ALA A 139 -9.24 13.29 28.54
C ALA A 139 -8.75 14.49 29.38
N MET A 140 -7.60 14.36 30.04
CA MET A 140 -6.98 15.45 30.80
C MET A 140 -6.62 16.64 29.90
N VAL A 141 -6.00 16.40 28.74
CA VAL A 141 -5.62 17.48 27.82
C VAL A 141 -6.85 18.15 27.21
N THR A 142 -7.88 17.38 26.84
CA THR A 142 -9.15 17.95 26.36
C THR A 142 -9.80 18.84 27.41
N ASN A 143 -9.76 18.45 28.68
CA ASN A 143 -10.24 19.32 29.76
C ASN A 143 -9.38 20.59 29.90
N LEU A 144 -8.06 20.45 29.89
CA LEU A 144 -7.14 21.60 29.93
C LEU A 144 -7.38 22.58 28.78
N GLN A 145 -7.66 22.09 27.57
CA GLN A 145 -7.99 22.94 26.43
C GLN A 145 -9.21 23.82 26.71
N MET A 146 -10.26 23.26 27.31
CA MET A 146 -11.47 24.00 27.67
C MET A 146 -11.22 24.98 28.81
N GLU A 147 -10.46 24.57 29.83
CA GLU A 147 -10.16 25.39 31.01
C GLU A 147 -9.21 26.57 30.71
N LEU A 148 -8.35 26.42 29.70
CA LEU A 148 -7.37 27.44 29.30
C LEU A 148 -7.90 28.40 28.22
N GLU A 149 -9.11 28.19 27.71
CA GLU A 149 -9.73 29.06 26.72
C GLU A 149 -9.81 30.51 27.24
N GLY A 150 -9.39 31.47 26.42
CA GLY A 150 -9.33 32.89 26.80
C GLY A 150 -8.19 33.29 27.75
N THR A 151 -7.36 32.35 28.22
CA THR A 151 -6.20 32.67 29.10
C THR A 151 -4.94 33.07 28.33
N GLY A 152 -4.88 32.81 27.03
CA GLY A 152 -3.69 33.00 26.19
C GLY A 152 -2.67 31.86 26.24
N VAL A 153 -2.95 30.80 27.02
CA VAL A 153 -2.16 29.56 27.07
C VAL A 153 -2.86 28.48 26.24
N ARG A 154 -2.12 27.74 25.40
CA ARG A 154 -2.68 26.61 24.62
C ARG A 154 -2.25 25.28 25.19
N ALA A 155 -3.13 24.29 25.08
CA ALA A 155 -2.80 22.88 25.28
C ALA A 155 -3.05 22.09 23.97
N SER A 156 -2.12 21.22 23.61
CA SER A 156 -2.19 20.38 22.42
C SER A 156 -1.65 18.98 22.70
N ILE A 157 -2.10 18.00 21.92
CA ILE A 157 -1.67 16.61 22.06
C ILE A 157 -1.34 16.00 20.70
N VAL A 158 -0.22 15.27 20.65
CA VAL A 158 0.23 14.52 19.47
C VAL A 158 0.12 13.03 19.77
N HIS A 159 -0.55 12.26 18.92
CA HIS A 159 -0.78 10.82 19.08
C HIS A 159 0.09 9.99 18.13
N PRO A 160 1.40 9.78 18.43
CA PRO A 160 2.24 8.99 17.55
C PRO A 160 1.78 7.53 17.47
N GLY A 161 1.95 6.95 16.28
CA GLY A 161 1.98 5.51 16.07
C GLY A 161 3.24 4.85 16.65
N PRO A 162 3.42 3.54 16.46
CA PRO A 162 4.60 2.82 16.92
C PRO A 162 5.90 3.50 16.46
N THR A 163 6.74 3.92 17.41
CA THR A 163 7.96 4.71 17.15
C THR A 163 9.20 3.95 17.61
N LYS A 164 10.27 3.97 16.82
CA LYS A 164 11.58 3.38 17.18
C LYS A 164 12.28 4.26 18.22
N THR A 165 12.00 4.03 19.49
CA THR A 165 12.65 4.71 20.62
C THR A 165 13.28 3.69 21.56
N GLY A 166 13.98 4.13 22.60
CA GLY A 166 14.44 3.19 23.64
C GLY A 166 13.31 2.54 24.46
N MET A 167 12.07 3.02 24.32
CA MET A 167 10.88 2.54 25.04
C MET A 167 10.40 1.21 24.46
N GLY A 168 10.34 0.14 25.27
CA GLY A 168 9.85 -1.19 24.85
C GLY A 168 10.78 -1.98 23.91
N TRP A 169 11.74 -1.33 23.24
CA TRP A 169 12.70 -1.96 22.33
C TRP A 169 13.94 -2.57 23.00
N SER A 170 14.05 -2.42 24.33
CA SER A 170 15.03 -3.12 25.17
C SER A 170 14.51 -4.45 25.73
N LEU A 171 13.30 -4.86 25.35
CA LEU A 171 12.69 -6.12 25.82
C LEU A 171 13.18 -7.32 24.98
N PRO A 172 13.26 -8.53 25.57
CA PRO A 172 13.71 -9.72 24.85
C PRO A 172 12.77 -10.08 23.68
N PRO A 173 13.30 -10.61 22.54
CA PRO A 173 12.50 -10.99 21.38
C PRO A 173 11.34 -11.94 21.71
N GLU A 174 11.51 -12.86 22.67
CA GLU A 174 10.48 -13.77 23.15
C GLU A 174 9.25 -13.09 23.76
N SER A 175 9.37 -11.84 24.24
CA SER A 175 8.25 -11.06 24.77
C SER A 175 7.52 -10.24 23.69
N ILE A 176 8.20 -9.96 22.57
CA ILE A 176 7.69 -9.11 21.48
C ILE A 176 6.92 -9.94 20.43
N GLY A 177 7.34 -11.18 20.17
CA GLY A 177 6.72 -12.07 19.19
C GLY A 177 5.21 -12.30 19.40
N PRO A 178 4.78 -12.82 20.57
CA PRO A 178 3.36 -13.06 20.87
C PRO A 178 2.50 -11.79 20.79
N MET A 179 3.08 -10.64 21.16
CA MET A 179 2.40 -9.35 21.03
C MET A 179 2.14 -8.99 19.57
N LEU A 180 3.15 -9.11 18.70
CA LEU A 180 3.02 -8.80 17.28
C LEU A 180 2.03 -9.74 16.57
N GLU A 181 2.01 -11.01 16.96
CA GLU A 181 1.01 -11.98 16.48
C GLU A 181 -0.41 -11.57 16.87
N ASP A 182 -0.65 -11.20 18.13
CA ASP A 182 -1.95 -10.71 18.58
C ASP A 182 -2.31 -9.38 17.88
N TRP A 183 -1.36 -8.46 17.67
CA TRP A 183 -1.62 -7.24 16.91
C TRP A 183 -1.97 -7.55 15.46
N ALA A 184 -1.30 -8.51 14.82
CA ALA A 184 -1.62 -8.95 13.46
C ALA A 184 -3.04 -9.54 13.38
N LYS A 185 -3.45 -10.35 14.38
CA LYS A 185 -4.81 -10.90 14.48
C LYS A 185 -5.90 -9.83 14.44
N TRP A 186 -5.67 -8.68 15.06
CA TRP A 186 -6.61 -7.55 15.08
C TRP A 186 -6.37 -6.54 13.94
N GLY A 187 -5.49 -6.86 13.00
CA GLY A 187 -5.14 -5.97 11.89
C GLY A 187 -4.47 -4.67 12.36
N GLN A 188 -3.74 -4.72 13.46
CA GLN A 188 -3.02 -3.59 14.07
C GLN A 188 -1.52 -3.61 13.76
N ALA A 189 -1.01 -4.70 13.18
CA ALA A 189 0.35 -4.84 12.62
C ALA A 189 0.31 -5.08 11.09
N ARG A 190 -0.45 -4.25 10.36
CA ARG A 190 -0.63 -4.39 8.89
C ARG A 190 0.57 -3.91 8.07
N HIS A 191 1.43 -3.07 8.65
CA HIS A 191 2.64 -2.53 8.03
C HIS A 191 3.81 -2.60 9.01
N ASN A 192 5.02 -2.81 8.49
CA ASN A 192 6.25 -2.94 9.30
C ASN A 192 6.96 -1.61 9.58
N TYR A 193 6.35 -0.48 9.19
CA TYR A 193 6.95 0.84 9.38
C TYR A 193 6.67 1.36 10.78
N PHE A 194 7.73 1.61 11.54
CA PHE A 194 7.70 2.32 12.80
C PHE A 194 8.28 3.72 12.59
N LEU A 195 7.64 4.74 13.16
CA LEU A 195 8.09 6.14 13.09
C LEU A 195 9.52 6.27 13.62
N ARG A 196 10.32 7.15 13.00
CA ARG A 196 11.62 7.55 13.52
C ARG A 196 11.44 8.66 14.57
N PRO A 197 12.40 8.86 15.50
CA PRO A 197 12.36 10.00 16.41
C PRO A 197 12.20 11.36 15.70
N SER A 198 12.79 11.51 14.51
CA SER A 198 12.66 12.70 13.66
C SER A 198 11.24 12.93 13.14
N ASP A 199 10.46 11.87 12.92
CA ASP A 199 9.07 11.98 12.43
C ASP A 199 8.17 12.55 13.54
N LEU A 200 8.36 12.10 14.79
CA LEU A 200 7.68 12.68 15.96
C LEU A 200 8.14 14.12 16.23
N ALA A 201 9.44 14.39 16.13
CA ALA A 201 9.98 15.74 16.31
C ALA A 201 9.37 16.75 15.31
N ARG A 202 9.18 16.34 14.04
CA ARG A 202 8.53 17.17 13.02
C ARG A 202 7.08 17.51 13.39
N ALA A 203 6.33 16.53 13.91
CA ALA A 203 4.95 16.77 14.36
C ALA A 203 4.88 17.74 15.55
N ILE A 204 5.80 17.61 16.51
CA ILE A 204 5.89 18.52 17.66
C ILE A 204 6.28 19.93 17.22
N ALA A 205 7.26 20.06 16.31
CA ALA A 205 7.69 21.34 15.76
C ALA A 205 6.53 22.03 15.02
N PHE A 206 5.78 21.29 14.19
CA PHE A 206 4.60 21.81 13.51
C PHE A 206 3.59 22.42 14.49
N VAL A 207 3.24 21.71 15.58
CA VAL A 207 2.31 22.22 16.59
C VAL A 207 2.86 23.45 17.31
N ALA A 208 4.16 23.47 17.61
CA ALA A 208 4.83 24.59 18.25
C ALA A 208 4.91 25.84 17.35
N GLU A 209 4.99 25.65 16.03
CA GLU A 209 5.07 26.73 15.04
C GLU A 209 3.70 27.32 14.64
N THR A 210 2.60 26.60 14.92
CA THR A 210 1.25 27.06 14.59
C THR A 210 0.94 28.43 15.21
N PRO A 211 0.39 29.39 14.43
CA PRO A 211 -0.05 30.69 14.92
C PRO A 211 -1.01 30.61 16.12
N ARG A 212 -0.92 31.62 16.99
CA ARG A 212 -1.77 31.75 18.18
C ARG A 212 -3.24 31.85 17.76
N GLY A 213 -4.06 30.88 18.17
CA GLY A 213 -5.46 30.71 17.78
C GLY A 213 -5.78 29.35 17.15
N GLY A 214 -4.77 28.63 16.65
CA GLY A 214 -4.92 27.24 16.23
C GLY A 214 -4.78 26.27 17.41
N VAL A 215 -5.73 25.34 17.57
CA VAL A 215 -5.63 24.17 18.46
C VAL A 215 -5.62 22.92 17.60
N HIS A 216 -4.67 22.00 17.84
CA HIS A 216 -4.50 20.80 17.02
C HIS A 216 -4.51 19.51 17.85
N HIS A 217 -5.20 18.51 17.32
CA HIS A 217 -4.98 17.10 17.62
C HIS A 217 -4.25 16.50 16.43
N VAL A 218 -2.97 16.14 16.62
CA VAL A 218 -2.17 15.54 15.54
C VAL A 218 -2.17 14.03 15.74
N ASP A 219 -3.03 13.34 15.01
CA ASP A 219 -3.11 11.88 15.03
C ASP A 219 -2.06 11.29 14.07
N GLY A 220 -1.08 10.59 14.63
CA GLY A 220 0.00 9.90 13.91
C GLY A 220 -0.33 8.45 13.55
N ASP A 221 -1.61 8.08 13.53
CA ASP A 221 -2.07 6.76 13.06
C ASP A 221 -2.30 6.82 11.54
N PRO A 222 -1.50 6.12 10.71
CA PRO A 222 -1.73 6.07 9.27
C PRO A 222 -3.06 5.40 8.87
N THR A 223 -3.86 4.92 9.84
CA THR A 223 -5.14 4.25 9.62
C THR A 223 -6.38 5.07 10.01
N ARG A 224 -6.25 6.32 10.48
CA ARG A 224 -7.40 7.18 10.83
C ARG A 224 -7.53 8.39 9.89
N GLY A 225 -8.29 8.19 8.82
CA GLY A 225 -9.30 9.18 8.44
C GLY A 225 -10.63 8.77 9.07
N ALA A 226 -11.38 9.71 9.63
CA ALA A 226 -12.78 9.64 10.06
C ALA A 226 -13.29 8.39 10.82
N ALA A 227 -13.45 8.53 12.14
CA ALA A 227 -14.46 7.79 12.91
C ALA A 227 -14.91 8.57 14.16
N GLY A 228 -16.09 9.20 14.04
CA GLY A 228 -17.12 9.30 15.08
C GLY A 228 -16.75 9.80 16.47
N GLY A 229 -16.86 11.11 16.68
CA GLY A 229 -17.09 11.67 18.02
C GLY A 229 -18.52 11.40 18.47
N ARG A 230 -18.72 10.51 19.45
CA ARG A 230 -19.91 10.50 20.31
C ARG A 230 -19.55 11.21 21.60
N ALA A 231 -20.09 12.40 21.81
CA ALA A 231 -20.21 13.03 23.12
C ALA A 231 -21.67 13.47 23.32
N GLY A 232 -22.22 13.15 24.50
CA GLY A 232 -23.43 13.78 25.05
C GLY A 232 -24.78 13.23 24.58
N ARG A 233 -25.35 12.29 25.34
CA ARG A 233 -26.80 12.06 25.36
C ARG A 233 -27.46 13.27 26.05
N THR A 234 -28.09 14.14 25.28
CA THR A 234 -29.24 14.94 25.73
C THR A 234 -30.48 14.41 25.01
N GLN A 235 -31.56 14.20 25.76
CA GLN A 235 -32.78 13.53 25.32
C GLN A 235 -33.28 14.07 23.97
N ALA A 236 -33.29 13.20 22.96
CA ALA A 236 -34.00 13.45 21.72
C ALA A 236 -35.49 13.19 21.97
N THR A 237 -36.28 14.26 21.96
CA THR A 237 -37.70 14.18 21.59
C THR A 237 -37.79 13.59 20.18
N GLU A 238 -38.62 12.56 20.03
CA GLU A 238 -38.95 11.94 18.75
C GLU A 238 -39.36 13.00 17.73
N VAL A 239 -38.65 13.05 16.60
CA VAL A 239 -39.14 13.68 15.37
C VAL A 239 -39.24 12.55 14.33
N PRO A 240 -40.43 12.29 13.77
CA PRO A 240 -40.64 11.17 12.86
C PRO A 240 -39.93 11.38 11.52
N GLY A 241 -39.54 10.26 10.91
CA GLY A 241 -38.68 10.17 9.72
C GLY A 241 -38.95 11.22 8.64
N GLY A 242 -37.91 12.02 8.38
CA GLY A 242 -37.82 12.85 7.19
C GLY A 242 -37.16 12.06 6.07
N VAL A 243 -37.93 11.80 5.01
CA VAL A 243 -37.39 11.62 3.66
C VAL A 243 -36.50 12.82 3.36
N VAL A 244 -35.23 12.60 3.04
CA VAL A 244 -34.37 13.67 2.51
C VAL A 244 -34.93 14.03 1.14
N THR A 245 -35.59 15.18 1.07
CA THR A 245 -36.05 15.77 -0.19
C THR A 245 -34.85 16.21 -1.02
N SER A 246 -34.85 15.83 -2.29
CA SER A 246 -33.84 16.02 -3.34
C SER A 246 -33.58 17.47 -3.79
N GLN A 247 -33.63 18.45 -2.89
CA GLN A 247 -33.37 19.84 -3.25
C GLN A 247 -31.92 20.22 -2.95
N GLY A 248 -31.04 20.14 -3.96
CA GLY A 248 -29.72 20.79 -3.94
C GLY A 248 -28.59 20.06 -4.66
N LEU A 249 -28.72 18.77 -4.96
CA LEU A 249 -27.67 18.00 -5.64
C LEU A 249 -27.66 18.30 -7.15
N LYS A 250 -26.47 18.46 -7.71
CA LYS A 250 -26.28 18.59 -9.17
C LYS A 250 -26.26 17.20 -9.78
N ASP A 251 -26.85 17.04 -10.97
CA ASP A 251 -26.67 15.82 -11.74
C ASP A 251 -25.20 15.60 -12.07
N VAL A 252 -24.74 14.35 -12.05
CA VAL A 252 -23.37 14.02 -12.47
C VAL A 252 -23.20 14.42 -13.95
N PRO A 253 -22.23 15.27 -14.29
CA PRO A 253 -22.01 15.69 -15.68
C PRO A 253 -21.57 14.51 -16.54
N ARG A 254 -22.13 14.43 -17.76
CA ARG A 254 -21.78 13.42 -18.77
C ARG A 254 -20.70 14.00 -19.68
N VAL A 255 -19.67 13.21 -19.99
CA VAL A 255 -18.67 13.57 -21.00
C VAL A 255 -19.28 13.64 -22.41
N SER A 256 -18.67 14.45 -23.27
CA SER A 256 -19.01 14.56 -24.69
C SER A 256 -18.76 13.26 -25.47
N GLY A 257 -19.56 13.06 -26.51
CA GLY A 257 -19.50 11.90 -27.40
C GLY A 257 -20.44 10.76 -27.00
N GLY A 258 -20.03 9.55 -27.36
CA GLY A 258 -20.77 8.32 -27.11
C GLY A 258 -22.07 8.20 -27.89
N HIS A 259 -22.01 8.48 -29.20
CA HIS A 259 -23.13 8.42 -30.14
C HIS A 259 -23.21 7.08 -30.91
N GLU A 260 -22.28 6.16 -30.63
CA GLU A 260 -22.22 4.82 -31.21
C GLU A 260 -23.27 3.90 -30.60
N GLU A 261 -23.42 2.69 -31.15
CA GLU A 261 -24.42 1.70 -30.73
C GLU A 261 -24.41 1.43 -29.21
N HIS A 262 -23.22 1.34 -28.61
CA HIS A 262 -23.05 1.04 -27.19
C HIS A 262 -22.57 2.26 -26.37
N GLY A 263 -22.93 3.47 -26.81
CA GLY A 263 -22.54 4.71 -26.13
C GLY A 263 -21.06 5.01 -26.33
N HIS A 264 -20.27 5.03 -25.26
CA HIS A 264 -18.82 5.27 -25.32
C HIS A 264 -18.00 3.97 -25.34
N LEU A 265 -18.62 2.79 -25.40
CA LEU A 265 -17.90 1.51 -25.33
C LEU A 265 -16.91 1.35 -26.49
N GLU A 266 -17.27 1.80 -27.69
CA GLU A 266 -16.44 1.76 -28.89
C GLU A 266 -15.21 2.66 -28.74
N GLU A 267 -15.38 3.86 -28.19
CA GLU A 267 -14.27 4.74 -27.86
C GLU A 267 -13.41 4.17 -26.73
N PHE A 268 -14.04 3.62 -25.70
CA PHE A 268 -13.35 2.96 -24.59
C PHE A 268 -12.53 1.74 -25.04
N ARG A 269 -12.86 1.11 -26.17
CA ARG A 269 -12.03 0.07 -26.81
C ARG A 269 -10.88 0.60 -27.65
N THR A 270 -10.98 1.82 -28.17
CA THR A 270 -9.99 2.35 -29.13
C THR A 270 -9.01 3.28 -28.45
N ASP A 271 -9.49 4.12 -27.53
CA ASP A 271 -8.69 5.03 -26.70
C ASP A 271 -9.34 5.24 -25.31
N PRO A 272 -9.31 4.25 -24.41
CA PRO A 272 -9.90 4.39 -23.07
C PRO A 272 -9.24 5.50 -22.25
N ILE A 273 -7.94 5.75 -22.43
CA ILE A 273 -7.21 6.78 -21.67
C ILE A 273 -7.65 8.16 -22.16
N GLY A 274 -7.75 8.38 -23.48
CA GLY A 274 -8.28 9.61 -24.05
C GLY A 274 -9.70 9.91 -23.57
N LEU A 275 -10.59 8.90 -23.56
CA LEU A 275 -11.94 9.04 -23.02
C LEU A 275 -11.93 9.43 -21.53
N MET A 276 -11.23 8.68 -20.67
CA MET A 276 -11.19 8.95 -19.23
C MET A 276 -10.54 10.30 -18.90
N LYS A 277 -9.52 10.71 -19.66
CA LYS A 277 -8.91 12.04 -19.54
C LYS A 277 -9.92 13.12 -19.93
N ARG A 278 -10.66 12.95 -21.03
CA ARG A 278 -11.70 13.89 -21.46
C ARG A 278 -12.85 13.99 -20.45
N VAL A 279 -13.21 12.89 -19.78
CA VAL A 279 -14.16 12.94 -18.66
C VAL A 279 -13.65 13.91 -17.59
N ARG A 280 -12.39 13.77 -17.13
CA ARG A 280 -11.83 14.72 -16.16
C ARG A 280 -11.77 16.15 -16.69
N ASP A 281 -11.32 16.34 -17.92
CA ASP A 281 -11.14 17.68 -18.51
C ASP A 281 -12.47 18.44 -18.67
N GLU A 282 -13.57 17.74 -19.00
CA GLU A 282 -14.89 18.35 -19.22
C GLU A 282 -15.76 18.39 -17.95
N CYS A 283 -15.65 17.39 -17.08
CA CYS A 283 -16.53 17.18 -15.93
C CYS A 283 -15.89 17.52 -14.57
N GLY A 284 -14.57 17.55 -14.49
CA GLY A 284 -13.82 17.66 -13.24
C GLY A 284 -13.60 16.31 -12.55
N ASP A 285 -13.55 16.34 -11.22
CA ASP A 285 -13.20 15.18 -10.38
C ASP A 285 -14.29 14.11 -10.36
N VAL A 286 -15.55 14.46 -10.68
CA VAL A 286 -16.69 13.55 -10.79
C VAL A 286 -17.42 13.76 -12.12
N GLY A 287 -17.32 12.78 -13.01
CA GLY A 287 -18.03 12.77 -14.30
C GLY A 287 -18.46 11.37 -14.68
N TRP A 288 -19.30 11.21 -15.70
CA TRP A 288 -19.70 9.88 -16.14
C TRP A 288 -19.66 9.70 -17.66
N PHE A 289 -19.43 8.45 -18.06
CA PHE A 289 -19.54 7.99 -19.44
C PHE A 289 -20.39 6.72 -19.51
N GLN A 290 -20.93 6.47 -20.70
CA GLN A 290 -21.83 5.34 -20.94
C GLN A 290 -21.06 4.13 -21.47
N LEU A 291 -21.13 3.00 -20.77
CA LEU A 291 -20.59 1.72 -21.20
C LEU A 291 -21.74 0.76 -21.51
N ALA A 292 -22.18 0.75 -22.77
CA ALA A 292 -23.40 0.08 -23.21
C ALA A 292 -24.63 0.48 -22.37
N GLY A 293 -25.26 -0.49 -21.70
CA GLY A 293 -26.42 -0.26 -20.82
C GLY A 293 -26.07 0.24 -19.42
N LYS A 294 -24.80 0.55 -19.13
CA LYS A 294 -24.33 0.95 -17.81
C LYS A 294 -23.79 2.38 -17.82
N GLN A 295 -24.09 3.11 -16.75
CA GLN A 295 -23.46 4.38 -16.42
C GLN A 295 -22.21 4.10 -15.59
N VAL A 296 -21.06 4.65 -16.00
CA VAL A 296 -19.80 4.59 -15.25
C VAL A 296 -19.48 5.98 -14.72
N VAL A 297 -19.66 6.19 -13.42
CA VAL A 297 -19.24 7.39 -12.70
C VAL A 297 -17.73 7.30 -12.44
N LEU A 298 -16.94 8.05 -13.19
CA LEU A 298 -15.50 8.12 -13.05
C LEU A 298 -15.14 9.20 -12.02
N LEU A 299 -14.40 8.75 -11.01
CA LEU A 299 -13.81 9.56 -9.96
C LEU A 299 -12.32 9.77 -10.25
N SER A 300 -11.84 10.99 -10.07
CA SER A 300 -10.45 11.38 -10.21
C SER A 300 -10.11 12.52 -9.25
N GLY A 301 -8.82 12.74 -8.95
CA GLY A 301 -8.41 13.69 -7.92
C GLY A 301 -8.40 13.07 -6.52
N ALA A 302 -7.65 13.69 -5.60
CA ALA A 302 -7.35 13.08 -4.31
C ALA A 302 -8.60 12.85 -3.44
N GLN A 303 -9.55 13.78 -3.43
CA GLN A 303 -10.76 13.72 -2.60
C GLN A 303 -11.73 12.65 -3.10
N ALA A 304 -12.08 12.66 -4.39
CA ALA A 304 -12.94 11.62 -4.98
C ALA A 304 -12.30 10.21 -4.93
N ASN A 305 -10.98 10.09 -5.17
CA ASN A 305 -10.29 8.81 -5.05
C ASN A 305 -10.24 8.31 -3.59
N GLU A 306 -10.09 9.21 -2.61
CA GLU A 306 -10.13 8.82 -1.20
C GLU A 306 -11.46 8.13 -0.86
N PHE A 307 -12.59 8.69 -1.29
CA PHE A 307 -13.90 8.05 -1.14
C PHE A 307 -13.90 6.64 -1.76
N PHE A 308 -13.48 6.53 -3.03
CA PHE A 308 -13.47 5.26 -3.75
C PHE A 308 -12.66 4.18 -3.04
N PHE A 309 -11.44 4.50 -2.60
CA PHE A 309 -10.52 3.52 -2.02
C PHE A 309 -10.81 3.19 -0.56
N ARG A 310 -11.48 4.08 0.18
CA ARG A 310 -11.84 3.86 1.58
C ARG A 310 -13.17 3.13 1.77
N ALA A 311 -14.06 3.14 0.76
CA ALA A 311 -15.38 2.50 0.81
C ALA A 311 -15.31 1.00 1.17
N SER A 312 -16.38 0.48 1.79
CA SER A 312 -16.52 -0.94 2.13
C SER A 312 -16.99 -1.74 0.93
N ASP A 313 -16.84 -3.07 0.94
CA ASP A 313 -17.57 -3.92 -0.01
C ASP A 313 -19.10 -3.79 0.16
N ASP A 314 -19.58 -3.48 1.37
CA ASP A 314 -21.00 -3.19 1.64
C ASP A 314 -21.47 -1.86 1.01
N ASP A 315 -20.54 -0.97 0.65
CA ASP A 315 -20.84 0.34 0.06
C ASP A 315 -20.57 0.33 -1.45
N LEU A 316 -19.37 -0.11 -1.83
CA LEU A 316 -18.84 -0.20 -3.19
C LEU A 316 -18.28 -1.62 -3.41
N ASP A 317 -19.07 -2.48 -4.04
CA ASP A 317 -18.78 -3.91 -4.21
C ASP A 317 -17.78 -4.15 -5.36
N GLN A 318 -16.65 -4.79 -5.05
CA GLN A 318 -15.64 -5.16 -6.04
C GLN A 318 -15.99 -6.42 -6.84
N ALA A 319 -16.67 -7.39 -6.22
CA ALA A 319 -16.89 -8.70 -6.83
C ALA A 319 -17.84 -8.61 -8.02
N GLU A 320 -18.86 -7.76 -7.96
CA GLU A 320 -19.82 -7.55 -9.05
C GLU A 320 -19.25 -6.71 -10.21
N ALA A 321 -18.11 -6.04 -10.01
CA ALA A 321 -17.60 -5.05 -10.96
C ALA A 321 -16.79 -5.62 -12.14
N TYR A 322 -16.40 -6.90 -12.11
CA TYR A 322 -15.53 -7.52 -13.13
C TYR A 322 -16.15 -8.78 -13.75
N PRO A 323 -17.27 -8.65 -14.48
CA PRO A 323 -18.03 -9.79 -15.03
C PRO A 323 -17.22 -10.64 -16.02
N PHE A 324 -16.19 -10.08 -16.65
CA PHE A 324 -15.30 -10.80 -17.58
C PHE A 324 -14.41 -11.85 -16.90
N MET A 325 -14.30 -11.83 -15.56
CA MET A 325 -13.47 -12.79 -14.83
C MET A 325 -14.15 -14.15 -14.65
N THR A 326 -15.49 -14.20 -14.66
CA THR A 326 -16.23 -15.46 -14.47
C THR A 326 -15.95 -16.50 -15.57
N PRO A 327 -15.98 -16.17 -16.87
CA PRO A 327 -15.61 -17.13 -17.92
C PRO A 327 -14.12 -17.53 -17.90
N ILE A 328 -13.26 -16.71 -17.29
CA ILE A 328 -11.82 -16.96 -17.17
C ILE A 328 -11.54 -17.95 -16.05
N PHE A 329 -12.06 -17.68 -14.85
CA PHE A 329 -11.87 -18.54 -13.68
C PHE A 329 -12.71 -19.81 -13.77
N GLY A 330 -13.90 -19.72 -14.33
CA GLY A 330 -14.88 -20.80 -14.39
C GLY A 330 -15.99 -20.65 -13.37
N LYS A 331 -17.04 -21.44 -13.58
CA LYS A 331 -18.20 -21.45 -12.70
C LYS A 331 -17.83 -22.04 -11.34
N GLY A 332 -18.33 -21.46 -10.26
CA GLY A 332 -18.07 -21.93 -8.91
C GLY A 332 -16.64 -21.69 -8.39
N VAL A 333 -15.85 -20.85 -9.06
CA VAL A 333 -14.46 -20.54 -8.69
C VAL A 333 -14.29 -19.04 -8.45
N VAL A 334 -13.65 -18.69 -7.33
CA VAL A 334 -13.38 -17.31 -6.89
C VAL A 334 -14.61 -16.40 -7.02
N PHE A 335 -14.74 -15.57 -8.05
CA PHE A 335 -15.82 -14.59 -8.13
C PHE A 335 -17.22 -15.22 -8.29
N ASP A 336 -17.32 -16.44 -8.82
CA ASP A 336 -18.59 -17.18 -8.96
C ASP A 336 -18.80 -18.21 -7.83
N ALA A 337 -18.04 -18.09 -6.72
CA ALA A 337 -18.15 -18.95 -5.55
C ALA A 337 -18.75 -18.20 -4.34
N SER A 338 -19.30 -18.92 -3.36
CA SER A 338 -19.70 -18.30 -2.08
C SER A 338 -18.48 -17.75 -1.33
N PRO A 339 -18.62 -16.76 -0.43
CA PRO A 339 -17.51 -16.25 0.37
C PRO A 339 -16.72 -17.35 1.11
N GLU A 340 -17.39 -18.38 1.61
CA GLU A 340 -16.77 -19.52 2.27
C GLU A 340 -15.90 -20.32 1.30
N ARG A 341 -16.43 -20.64 0.12
CA ARG A 341 -15.69 -21.39 -0.93
C ARG A 341 -14.54 -20.57 -1.51
N ARG A 342 -14.69 -19.24 -1.63
CA ARG A 342 -13.58 -18.33 -1.97
C ARG A 342 -12.45 -18.39 -0.95
N LYS A 343 -12.79 -18.39 0.34
CA LYS A 343 -11.81 -18.44 1.43
C LYS A 343 -11.06 -19.77 1.47
N GLU A 344 -11.70 -20.88 1.08
CA GLU A 344 -11.02 -22.16 0.88
C GLU A 344 -10.03 -22.11 -0.29
N MET A 345 -10.40 -21.47 -1.40
CA MET A 345 -9.61 -21.43 -2.64
C MET A 345 -8.46 -20.40 -2.60
N LEU A 346 -8.66 -19.25 -1.97
CA LEU A 346 -7.71 -18.15 -1.93
C LEU A 346 -6.96 -18.12 -0.60
N HIS A 347 -5.84 -18.82 -0.54
CA HIS A 347 -4.90 -18.71 0.57
C HIS A 347 -3.73 -17.80 0.19
N ASN A 348 -3.66 -16.61 0.80
CA ASN A 348 -2.55 -15.66 0.65
C ASN A 348 -1.20 -16.17 1.20
N ALA A 349 -1.06 -17.48 1.45
CA ALA A 349 0.13 -18.11 2.03
C ALA A 349 1.37 -17.86 1.16
N ALA A 350 1.23 -17.94 -0.17
CA ALA A 350 2.33 -17.70 -1.12
C ALA A 350 2.85 -16.25 -1.09
N LEU A 351 2.05 -15.29 -0.61
CA LEU A 351 2.40 -13.87 -0.54
C LEU A 351 2.90 -13.44 0.85
N ARG A 352 3.09 -14.38 1.79
CA ARG A 352 3.61 -14.07 3.13
C ARG A 352 5.11 -13.72 3.08
N GLY A 353 5.54 -12.84 3.99
CA GLY A 353 6.91 -12.35 4.05
C GLY A 353 7.99 -13.44 4.16
N GLU A 354 7.71 -14.53 4.87
CA GLU A 354 8.63 -15.68 5.02
C GLU A 354 8.91 -16.39 3.69
N GLN A 355 7.94 -16.42 2.77
CA GLN A 355 8.08 -17.06 1.47
C GLN A 355 8.87 -16.20 0.47
N MET A 356 8.92 -14.87 0.67
CA MET A 356 9.56 -13.94 -0.26
C MET A 356 11.05 -14.26 -0.52
N LYS A 357 11.75 -14.80 0.49
CA LYS A 357 13.16 -15.23 0.32
C LYS A 357 13.29 -16.38 -0.69
N GLY A 358 12.42 -17.38 -0.58
CA GLY A 358 12.40 -18.52 -1.50
C GLY A 358 11.98 -18.09 -2.92
N HIS A 359 11.05 -17.14 -3.02
CA HIS A 359 10.59 -16.61 -4.30
C HIS A 359 11.68 -15.85 -5.05
N ALA A 360 12.46 -15.00 -4.37
CA ALA A 360 13.58 -14.30 -5.02
C ALA A 360 14.57 -15.27 -5.68
N THR A 361 14.93 -16.36 -4.98
CA THR A 361 15.83 -17.40 -5.52
C THR A 361 15.17 -18.16 -6.67
N THR A 362 13.87 -18.43 -6.57
CA THR A 362 13.11 -19.12 -7.60
C THR A 362 13.04 -18.27 -8.88
N ILE A 363 12.78 -16.98 -8.74
CA ILE A 363 12.70 -16.04 -9.85
C ILE A 363 14.05 -15.90 -10.56
N GLU A 364 15.15 -15.77 -9.81
CA GLU A 364 16.49 -15.79 -10.40
C GLU A 364 16.73 -17.06 -11.23
N GLY A 365 16.39 -18.23 -10.67
CA GLY A 365 16.55 -19.52 -11.36
C GLY A 365 15.74 -19.58 -12.67
N GLU A 366 14.51 -19.07 -12.66
CA GLU A 366 13.67 -19.01 -13.85
C GLU A 366 14.20 -18.06 -14.92
N VAL A 367 14.67 -16.87 -14.53
CA VAL A 367 15.26 -15.91 -15.47
C VAL A 367 16.50 -16.52 -16.12
N ARG A 368 17.39 -17.12 -15.33
CA ARG A 368 18.60 -17.79 -15.84
C ARG A 368 18.26 -18.94 -16.78
N ARG A 369 17.24 -19.75 -16.46
CA ARG A 369 16.75 -20.83 -17.33
C ARG A 369 16.22 -20.30 -18.65
N MET A 370 15.48 -19.18 -18.62
CA MET A 370 14.90 -18.56 -19.81
C MET A 370 15.97 -18.00 -20.76
N ILE A 371 17.06 -17.44 -20.21
CA ILE A 371 18.15 -16.84 -21.01
C ILE A 371 19.33 -17.79 -21.30
N ALA A 372 19.28 -19.04 -20.83
CA ALA A 372 20.39 -19.99 -20.95
C ALA A 372 20.82 -20.26 -22.41
N GLY A 373 19.90 -20.11 -23.37
CA GLY A 373 20.14 -20.33 -24.80
C GLY A 373 20.40 -19.07 -25.64
N TRP A 374 20.56 -17.89 -25.02
CA TRP A 374 20.66 -16.61 -25.75
C TRP A 374 21.99 -16.42 -26.51
N GLY A 375 23.10 -17.01 -26.05
CA GLY A 375 24.41 -16.81 -26.67
C GLY A 375 24.92 -15.36 -26.54
N GLU A 376 25.81 -14.93 -27.43
CA GLU A 376 26.49 -13.62 -27.31
C GLU A 376 25.61 -12.43 -27.74
N THR A 377 24.76 -12.59 -28.76
CA THR A 377 23.90 -11.52 -29.29
C THR A 377 22.64 -12.11 -29.91
N GLY A 378 21.53 -11.38 -29.86
CA GLY A 378 20.30 -11.76 -30.56
C GLY A 378 19.20 -10.70 -30.48
N GLU A 379 17.99 -11.07 -30.88
CA GLU A 379 16.79 -10.22 -30.80
C GLU A 379 15.65 -10.99 -30.12
N ILE A 380 14.86 -10.29 -29.30
CA ILE A 380 13.63 -10.78 -28.69
C ILE A 380 12.47 -9.83 -28.96
N ASP A 381 11.25 -10.32 -28.88
CA ASP A 381 10.06 -9.49 -28.68
C ASP A 381 9.73 -9.44 -27.19
N LEU A 382 9.53 -8.23 -26.64
CA LEU A 382 9.36 -8.05 -25.20
C LEU A 382 8.07 -8.66 -24.67
N LEU A 383 6.96 -8.63 -25.44
CA LEU A 383 5.72 -9.25 -25.00
C LEU A 383 5.89 -10.76 -24.90
N ASP A 384 6.44 -11.38 -25.95
CA ASP A 384 6.65 -12.83 -25.99
C ASP A 384 7.57 -13.27 -24.83
N PHE A 385 8.69 -12.57 -24.66
CA PHE A 385 9.67 -12.90 -23.63
C PHE A 385 9.12 -12.73 -22.21
N PHE A 386 8.54 -11.57 -21.89
CA PHE A 386 8.10 -11.29 -20.53
C PHE A 386 6.82 -12.03 -20.16
N ALA A 387 5.90 -12.28 -21.10
CA ALA A 387 4.72 -13.11 -20.82
C ALA A 387 5.13 -14.56 -20.50
N GLU A 388 6.04 -15.15 -21.28
CA GLU A 388 6.53 -16.51 -20.99
C GLU A 388 7.28 -16.57 -19.64
N LEU A 389 8.16 -15.61 -19.38
CA LEU A 389 8.92 -15.53 -18.13
C LEU A 389 8.02 -15.35 -16.89
N THR A 390 7.00 -14.50 -16.97
CA THR A 390 6.11 -14.26 -15.83
C THR A 390 5.15 -15.41 -15.57
N ILE A 391 4.77 -16.21 -16.58
CA ILE A 391 4.09 -17.50 -16.35
C ILE A 391 4.97 -18.44 -15.54
N TYR A 392 6.24 -18.58 -15.90
CA TYR A 392 7.14 -19.51 -15.20
C TYR A 392 7.41 -19.06 -13.78
N THR A 393 7.72 -17.78 -13.57
CA THR A 393 7.94 -17.26 -12.22
C THR A 393 6.68 -17.31 -11.35
N SER A 394 5.50 -16.99 -11.91
CA SER A 394 4.24 -17.02 -11.16
C SER A 394 3.81 -18.45 -10.81
N SER A 395 3.87 -19.39 -11.77
CA SER A 395 3.54 -20.79 -11.51
C SER A 395 4.50 -21.42 -10.50
N ALA A 396 5.81 -21.16 -10.60
CA ALA A 396 6.80 -21.69 -9.68
C ALA A 396 6.63 -21.16 -8.24
N CYS A 397 6.31 -19.87 -8.08
CA CYS A 397 6.18 -19.23 -6.76
C CYS A 397 4.81 -19.47 -6.12
N LEU A 398 3.73 -19.45 -6.91
CA LEU A 398 2.36 -19.47 -6.37
C LEU A 398 1.79 -20.89 -6.28
N ILE A 399 2.20 -21.80 -7.16
CA ILE A 399 1.69 -23.17 -7.22
C ILE A 399 2.78 -24.16 -6.79
N GLY A 400 3.96 -24.08 -7.42
CA GLY A 400 5.12 -24.88 -7.08
C GLY A 400 6.05 -25.14 -8.26
N LYS A 401 7.34 -25.35 -7.97
CA LYS A 401 8.38 -25.61 -8.97
C LYS A 401 8.08 -26.86 -9.83
N LYS A 402 7.60 -27.92 -9.18
CA LYS A 402 7.26 -29.18 -9.86
C LYS A 402 6.15 -28.99 -10.90
N PHE A 403 5.07 -28.29 -10.54
CA PHE A 403 4.05 -27.90 -11.50
C PHE A 403 4.63 -27.08 -12.65
N ARG A 404 5.44 -26.05 -12.35
CA ARG A 404 6.11 -25.24 -13.37
C ARG A 404 6.99 -26.08 -14.31
N ASP A 405 7.67 -27.10 -13.81
CA ASP A 405 8.59 -27.94 -14.61
C ASP A 405 7.85 -28.81 -15.63
N GLU A 406 6.55 -29.07 -15.40
CA GLU A 406 5.66 -29.75 -16.33
C GLU A 406 4.96 -28.79 -17.31
N LEU A 407 5.18 -27.47 -17.17
CA LEU A 407 4.69 -26.46 -18.09
C LEU A 407 5.70 -26.16 -19.20
N ASP A 408 5.17 -25.86 -20.37
CA ASP A 408 5.93 -25.36 -21.52
C ASP A 408 5.22 -24.15 -22.16
N ARG A 409 5.76 -23.69 -23.30
CA ARG A 409 5.24 -22.54 -24.07
C ARG A 409 3.75 -22.63 -24.42
N ARG A 410 3.18 -23.84 -24.50
CA ARG A 410 1.75 -24.01 -24.79
C ARG A 410 0.90 -23.38 -23.69
N PHE A 411 1.30 -23.50 -22.44
CA PHE A 411 0.57 -22.91 -21.31
C PHE A 411 0.56 -21.39 -21.42
N ALA A 412 1.71 -20.76 -21.67
CA ALA A 412 1.82 -19.31 -21.82
C ALA A 412 0.98 -18.78 -23.00
N ARG A 413 1.01 -19.47 -24.14
CA ARG A 413 0.18 -19.11 -25.31
C ARG A 413 -1.32 -19.16 -24.99
N LEU A 414 -1.79 -20.22 -24.34
CA LEU A 414 -3.20 -20.35 -23.96
C LEU A 414 -3.58 -19.29 -22.91
N TYR A 415 -2.68 -18.99 -21.97
CA TYR A 415 -2.91 -17.95 -20.98
C TYR A 415 -3.06 -16.56 -21.61
N HIS A 416 -2.23 -16.24 -22.61
CA HIS A 416 -2.35 -15.00 -23.37
C HIS A 416 -3.69 -14.88 -24.11
N GLU A 417 -4.16 -15.97 -24.73
CA GLU A 417 -5.50 -16.00 -25.36
C GLU A 417 -6.63 -15.80 -24.36
N LEU A 418 -6.46 -16.26 -23.12
CA LEU A 418 -7.40 -16.06 -22.03
C LEU A 418 -7.51 -14.56 -21.66
N GLU A 419 -6.37 -13.88 -21.56
CA GLU A 419 -6.28 -12.44 -21.25
C GLU A 419 -6.88 -11.58 -22.36
N ARG A 420 -6.66 -11.95 -23.64
CA ARG A 420 -7.29 -11.30 -24.80
C ARG A 420 -8.81 -11.48 -24.85
N GLY A 421 -9.35 -12.39 -24.06
CA GLY A 421 -10.77 -12.64 -23.86
C GLY A 421 -11.53 -11.61 -23.02
N THR A 422 -10.88 -10.52 -22.62
CA THR A 422 -11.42 -9.50 -21.71
C THR A 422 -11.88 -8.24 -22.44
N ASP A 423 -12.52 -8.42 -23.58
CA ASP A 423 -13.09 -7.30 -24.33
C ASP A 423 -14.14 -6.52 -23.51
N PRO A 424 -14.18 -5.17 -23.55
CA PRO A 424 -15.19 -4.36 -22.86
C PRO A 424 -16.65 -4.74 -23.13
N LEU A 425 -16.95 -5.42 -24.24
CA LEU A 425 -18.28 -6.02 -24.47
C LEU A 425 -18.70 -7.02 -23.38
N ALA A 426 -17.79 -7.47 -22.52
CA ALA A 426 -18.12 -8.29 -21.37
C ALA A 426 -19.00 -7.56 -20.34
N TYR A 427 -19.08 -6.22 -20.39
CA TYR A 427 -20.03 -5.43 -19.62
C TYR A 427 -21.45 -5.42 -20.22
N VAL A 428 -21.61 -5.85 -21.47
CA VAL A 428 -22.90 -6.19 -22.06
C VAL A 428 -23.30 -7.60 -21.62
N ASP A 429 -22.51 -8.58 -22.04
CA ASP A 429 -22.61 -9.98 -21.63
C ASP A 429 -21.25 -10.67 -21.89
N PRO A 430 -20.59 -11.26 -20.88
CA PRO A 430 -19.30 -11.91 -21.03
C PRO A 430 -19.34 -13.21 -21.87
N TYR A 431 -20.51 -13.64 -22.34
CA TYR A 431 -20.73 -14.82 -23.18
C TYR A 431 -21.23 -14.49 -24.60
N LEU A 432 -21.17 -13.22 -25.03
CA LEU A 432 -21.51 -12.86 -26.40
C LEU A 432 -20.73 -13.70 -27.44
N PRO A 433 -21.36 -14.03 -28.59
CA PRO A 433 -20.74 -14.87 -29.62
C PRO A 433 -19.73 -14.09 -30.47
N ILE A 434 -18.73 -13.48 -29.84
CA ILE A 434 -17.64 -12.74 -30.50
C ILE A 434 -16.35 -13.57 -30.55
N GLU A 435 -15.51 -13.30 -31.54
CA GLU A 435 -14.31 -14.09 -31.81
C GLU A 435 -13.32 -14.12 -30.63
N SER A 436 -13.14 -13.01 -29.92
CA SER A 436 -12.27 -12.94 -28.74
C SER A 436 -12.77 -13.82 -27.59
N PHE A 437 -14.08 -13.87 -27.35
CA PHE A 437 -14.68 -14.75 -26.32
C PHE A 437 -14.65 -16.21 -26.73
N ARG A 438 -14.87 -16.52 -28.01
CA ARG A 438 -14.71 -17.88 -28.54
C ARG A 438 -13.28 -18.40 -28.34
N ARG A 439 -12.27 -17.57 -28.63
CA ARG A 439 -10.85 -17.91 -28.42
C ARG A 439 -10.50 -18.07 -26.94
N ARG A 440 -10.99 -17.18 -26.08
CA ARG A 440 -10.88 -17.30 -24.61
C ARG A 440 -11.40 -18.64 -24.11
N ASP A 441 -12.61 -19.02 -24.50
CA ASP A 441 -13.24 -20.25 -24.03
C ASP A 441 -12.51 -21.50 -24.53
N GLN A 442 -11.99 -21.46 -25.76
CA GLN A 442 -11.12 -22.52 -26.30
C GLN A 442 -9.79 -22.59 -25.56
N ALA A 443 -9.19 -21.44 -25.23
CA ALA A 443 -7.96 -21.39 -24.48
C ALA A 443 -8.12 -21.95 -23.06
N ARG A 444 -9.21 -21.61 -22.37
CA ARG A 444 -9.55 -22.19 -21.07
C ARG A 444 -9.70 -23.70 -21.15
N LYS A 445 -10.42 -24.23 -22.14
CA LYS A 445 -10.54 -25.68 -22.38
C LYS A 445 -9.17 -26.34 -22.60
N GLY A 446 -8.28 -25.67 -23.34
CA GLY A 446 -6.90 -26.12 -23.52
C GLY A 446 -6.11 -26.18 -22.21
N LEU A 447 -6.23 -25.17 -21.35
CA LEU A 447 -5.59 -25.15 -20.03
C LEU A 447 -6.12 -26.29 -19.14
N VAL A 448 -7.44 -26.51 -19.12
CA VAL A 448 -8.06 -27.61 -18.37
C VAL A 448 -7.53 -28.96 -18.85
N ALA A 449 -7.40 -29.15 -20.17
CA ALA A 449 -6.84 -30.39 -20.72
C ALA A 449 -5.37 -30.60 -20.33
N LEU A 450 -4.55 -29.54 -20.30
CA LEU A 450 -3.16 -29.63 -19.84
C LEU A 450 -3.07 -30.00 -18.36
N VAL A 451 -3.85 -29.35 -17.51
CA VAL A 451 -3.88 -29.65 -16.06
C VAL A 451 -4.39 -31.07 -15.81
N GLN A 452 -5.43 -31.52 -16.52
CA GLN A 452 -5.93 -32.90 -16.44
C GLN A 452 -4.83 -33.90 -16.80
N ALA A 453 -4.07 -33.68 -17.88
CA ALA A 453 -2.99 -34.57 -18.26
C ALA A 453 -1.87 -34.65 -17.19
N ILE A 454 -1.55 -33.53 -16.53
CA ILE A 454 -0.61 -33.50 -15.40
C ILE A 454 -1.17 -34.27 -14.20
N MET A 455 -2.45 -34.07 -13.89
CA MET A 455 -3.14 -34.79 -12.81
C MET A 455 -3.10 -36.31 -13.05
N ASP A 456 -3.46 -36.76 -14.25
CA ASP A 456 -3.48 -38.17 -14.61
C ASP A 456 -2.08 -38.79 -14.49
N ASN A 457 -1.04 -38.07 -14.95
CA ASN A 457 0.34 -38.51 -14.81
C ASN A 457 0.77 -38.64 -13.34
N ARG A 458 0.44 -37.65 -12.49
CA ARG A 458 0.79 -37.65 -11.06
C ARG A 458 0.01 -38.68 -10.25
N ILE A 459 -1.22 -39.02 -10.66
CA ILE A 459 -2.01 -40.11 -10.08
C ILE A 459 -1.37 -41.46 -10.42
N ALA A 460 -0.92 -41.64 -11.67
CA ALA A 460 -0.23 -42.85 -12.11
C ALA A 460 1.18 -42.96 -11.48
N ASN A 461 1.84 -41.84 -11.25
CA ASN A 461 3.21 -41.74 -10.74
C ASN A 461 3.29 -40.80 -9.52
N PRO A 462 2.73 -41.20 -8.36
CA PRO A 462 2.69 -40.33 -7.19
C PRO A 462 4.08 -40.11 -6.58
N PRO A 463 4.37 -38.90 -6.03
CA PRO A 463 5.64 -38.65 -5.37
C PRO A 463 5.92 -39.63 -4.23
N ALA A 464 7.11 -40.22 -4.24
CA ALA A 464 7.55 -41.19 -3.25
C ALA A 464 7.77 -40.55 -1.86
N ASP A 465 8.23 -39.30 -1.83
CA ASP A 465 8.42 -38.52 -0.60
C ASP A 465 7.34 -37.44 -0.45
N LYS A 466 6.85 -37.25 0.77
CA LYS A 466 5.93 -36.16 1.12
C LYS A 466 6.59 -34.79 0.97
N SER A 467 7.92 -34.69 1.08
CA SER A 467 8.63 -33.42 0.87
C SER A 467 8.67 -32.95 -0.59
N ASP A 468 8.35 -33.85 -1.54
CA ASP A 468 8.30 -33.57 -2.98
C ASP A 468 6.88 -33.25 -3.49
N ARG A 469 5.96 -32.95 -2.56
CA ARG A 469 4.57 -32.59 -2.88
C ARG A 469 4.41 -31.09 -3.06
N ASP A 470 3.76 -30.67 -4.14
CA ASP A 470 3.32 -29.28 -4.35
C ASP A 470 1.81 -29.11 -4.13
N MET A 471 1.29 -27.90 -4.41
CA MET A 471 -0.13 -27.59 -4.25
C MET A 471 -1.04 -28.50 -5.09
N LEU A 472 -0.62 -28.87 -6.29
CA LEU A 472 -1.41 -29.75 -7.16
C LEU A 472 -1.53 -31.14 -6.54
N ASP A 473 -0.44 -31.68 -5.99
CA ASP A 473 -0.46 -32.97 -5.31
C ASP A 473 -1.41 -32.97 -4.10
N VAL A 474 -1.44 -31.86 -3.35
CA VAL A 474 -2.39 -31.70 -2.24
C VAL A 474 -3.82 -31.73 -2.76
N LEU A 475 -4.15 -30.89 -3.74
CA LEU A 475 -5.52 -30.77 -4.27
C LEU A 475 -6.05 -32.07 -4.87
N ILE A 476 -5.20 -32.84 -5.59
CA ILE A 476 -5.56 -34.16 -6.15
C ILE A 476 -5.94 -35.15 -5.03
N THR A 477 -5.31 -35.06 -3.85
CA THR A 477 -5.53 -36.00 -2.75
C THR A 477 -6.72 -35.67 -1.86
N VAL A 478 -7.28 -34.47 -1.96
CA VAL A 478 -8.45 -34.07 -1.15
C VAL A 478 -9.67 -34.88 -1.59
N LYS A 479 -10.36 -35.48 -0.63
CA LYS A 479 -11.59 -36.25 -0.85
C LYS A 479 -12.80 -35.55 -0.23
N ASP A 480 -13.96 -35.75 -0.84
CA ASP A 480 -15.24 -35.33 -0.25
C ASP A 480 -15.71 -36.31 0.84
N GLU A 481 -16.87 -36.01 1.45
CA GLU A 481 -17.50 -36.83 2.49
C GLU A 481 -17.86 -38.26 2.02
N HIS A 482 -17.88 -38.50 0.71
CA HIS A 482 -18.18 -39.78 0.08
C HIS A 482 -16.91 -40.52 -0.39
N GLY A 483 -15.72 -39.95 -0.18
CA GLY A 483 -14.44 -40.55 -0.55
C GLY A 483 -14.02 -40.35 -2.03
N ASN A 484 -14.77 -39.56 -2.80
CA ASN A 484 -14.44 -39.21 -4.19
C ASN A 484 -13.44 -38.03 -4.22
N PRO A 485 -12.68 -37.85 -5.31
CA PRO A 485 -11.86 -36.64 -5.50
C PRO A 485 -12.72 -35.38 -5.32
N ARG A 486 -12.29 -34.49 -4.43
CA ARG A 486 -13.06 -33.29 -4.07
C ARG A 486 -13.11 -32.26 -5.19
N PHE A 487 -12.04 -32.17 -5.97
CA PHE A 487 -11.86 -31.15 -7.00
C PHE A 487 -11.70 -31.79 -8.37
N SER A 488 -12.44 -31.27 -9.35
CA SER A 488 -12.25 -31.55 -10.76
C SER A 488 -11.04 -30.81 -11.34
N ALA A 489 -10.54 -31.25 -12.49
CA ALA A 489 -9.49 -30.50 -13.21
C ALA A 489 -9.95 -29.10 -13.61
N ASP A 490 -11.26 -28.90 -13.89
CA ASP A 490 -11.81 -27.58 -14.19
C ASP A 490 -11.68 -26.63 -12.99
N GLU A 491 -12.05 -27.10 -11.79
CA GLU A 491 -11.93 -26.33 -10.55
C GLU A 491 -10.47 -26.03 -10.21
N ILE A 492 -9.58 -27.03 -10.30
CA ILE A 492 -8.14 -26.84 -10.05
C ILE A 492 -7.54 -25.85 -11.04
N THR A 493 -7.86 -25.99 -12.32
CA THR A 493 -7.40 -25.06 -13.36
C THR A 493 -7.90 -23.66 -13.09
N GLY A 494 -9.19 -23.51 -12.72
CA GLY A 494 -9.76 -22.22 -12.35
C GLY A 494 -9.04 -21.56 -11.17
N MET A 495 -8.73 -22.34 -10.12
CA MET A 495 -7.95 -21.87 -8.97
C MET A 495 -6.56 -21.40 -9.41
N PHE A 496 -5.83 -22.20 -10.20
CA PHE A 496 -4.49 -21.86 -10.67
C PHE A 496 -4.47 -20.64 -11.58
N ILE A 497 -5.44 -20.54 -12.50
CA ILE A 497 -5.64 -19.34 -13.31
C ILE A 497 -5.86 -18.15 -12.37
N SER A 498 -6.79 -18.22 -11.41
CA SER A 498 -7.09 -17.10 -10.52
C SER A 498 -5.90 -16.62 -9.70
N MET A 499 -5.05 -17.54 -9.23
CA MET A 499 -3.85 -17.20 -8.45
C MET A 499 -2.80 -16.50 -9.31
N MET A 500 -2.64 -16.94 -10.56
CA MET A 500 -1.64 -16.38 -11.48
C MET A 500 -2.12 -15.12 -12.20
N PHE A 501 -3.42 -14.96 -12.44
CA PHE A 501 -3.96 -13.95 -13.37
C PHE A 501 -3.57 -12.54 -12.95
N ALA A 502 -3.79 -12.22 -11.67
CA ALA A 502 -3.48 -10.90 -11.12
C ALA A 502 -1.97 -10.56 -11.17
N GLY A 503 -1.09 -11.57 -11.17
CA GLY A 503 0.36 -11.40 -11.18
C GLY A 503 1.03 -11.57 -12.55
N HIS A 504 0.32 -12.12 -13.54
CA HIS A 504 0.91 -12.44 -14.84
C HIS A 504 0.99 -11.22 -15.76
N HIS A 505 -0.15 -10.70 -16.25
CA HIS A 505 -0.16 -9.57 -17.18
C HIS A 505 0.44 -8.30 -16.56
N THR A 506 0.20 -8.08 -15.26
CA THR A 506 0.69 -6.92 -14.52
C THR A 506 2.22 -6.90 -14.47
N SER A 507 2.85 -8.00 -14.06
CA SER A 507 4.31 -8.11 -14.03
C SER A 507 4.91 -8.18 -15.44
N SER A 508 4.26 -8.82 -16.40
CA SER A 508 4.74 -8.91 -17.78
C SER A 508 4.86 -7.52 -18.42
N GLY A 509 3.75 -6.77 -18.41
CA GLY A 509 3.71 -5.41 -18.94
C GLY A 509 4.65 -4.48 -18.18
N THR A 510 4.68 -4.57 -16.85
CA THR A 510 5.58 -3.73 -16.03
C THR A 510 7.05 -4.03 -16.31
N ALA A 511 7.43 -5.30 -16.47
CA ALA A 511 8.80 -5.67 -16.83
C ALA A 511 9.15 -5.13 -18.22
N ALA A 512 8.27 -5.32 -19.22
CA ALA A 512 8.52 -4.78 -20.56
C ALA A 512 8.69 -3.26 -20.54
N TRP A 513 7.79 -2.52 -19.90
CA TRP A 513 7.88 -1.07 -19.81
C TRP A 513 9.07 -0.59 -18.99
N THR A 514 9.48 -1.31 -17.95
CA THR A 514 10.70 -0.97 -17.19
C THR A 514 11.92 -1.02 -18.12
N LEU A 515 12.03 -2.07 -18.96
CA LEU A 515 13.13 -2.18 -19.91
C LEU A 515 13.05 -1.11 -21.01
N ILE A 516 11.85 -0.85 -21.54
CA ILE A 516 11.62 0.19 -22.55
C ILE A 516 12.05 1.56 -22.02
N GLU A 517 11.63 1.94 -20.82
CA GLU A 517 11.98 3.24 -20.26
C GLU A 517 13.46 3.35 -19.91
N LEU A 518 14.09 2.27 -19.44
CA LEU A 518 15.55 2.25 -19.30
C LEU A 518 16.25 2.51 -20.64
N MET A 519 15.85 1.84 -21.72
CA MET A 519 16.46 2.07 -23.04
C MET A 519 16.17 3.46 -23.61
N ARG A 520 15.01 4.06 -23.31
CA ARG A 520 14.66 5.44 -23.68
C ARG A 520 15.47 6.49 -22.92
N HIS A 521 15.97 6.15 -21.74
CA HIS A 521 16.70 7.06 -20.86
C HIS A 521 18.10 6.51 -20.50
N PRO A 522 19.09 6.60 -21.43
CA PRO A 522 20.41 6.00 -21.26
C PRO A 522 21.16 6.40 -19.98
N ASP A 523 21.02 7.65 -19.53
CA ASP A 523 21.66 8.14 -18.29
C ASP A 523 21.09 7.45 -17.04
N ILE A 524 19.77 7.25 -17.02
CA ILE A 524 19.07 6.53 -15.95
C ILE A 524 19.46 5.06 -15.99
N TYR A 525 19.52 4.47 -17.18
CA TYR A 525 19.93 3.09 -17.37
C TYR A 525 21.36 2.85 -16.89
N ALA A 526 22.31 3.70 -17.27
CA ALA A 526 23.68 3.64 -16.78
C ALA A 526 23.75 3.71 -15.24
N GLY A 527 22.92 4.56 -14.62
CA GLY A 527 22.79 4.65 -13.16
C GLY A 527 22.30 3.35 -12.50
N VAL A 528 21.33 2.66 -13.10
CA VAL A 528 20.84 1.35 -12.63
C VAL A 528 21.89 0.27 -12.82
N ILE A 529 22.59 0.23 -13.95
CA ILE A 529 23.68 -0.71 -14.19
C ILE A 529 24.75 -0.56 -13.11
N LYS A 530 25.18 0.67 -12.83
CA LYS A 530 26.17 0.95 -11.80
C LYS A 530 25.71 0.48 -10.41
N GLU A 531 24.45 0.75 -10.04
CA GLU A 531 23.89 0.28 -8.76
C GLU A 531 23.90 -1.25 -8.64
N LEU A 532 23.54 -1.96 -9.71
CA LEU A 532 23.55 -3.43 -9.71
C LEU A 532 24.98 -3.99 -9.69
N ASP A 533 25.91 -3.40 -10.45
CA ASP A 533 27.30 -3.83 -10.46
C ASP A 533 27.97 -3.62 -9.08
N GLU A 534 27.70 -2.50 -8.42
CA GLU A 534 28.21 -2.21 -7.06
C GLU A 534 27.61 -3.15 -6.02
N LEU A 535 26.29 -3.38 -6.07
CA LEU A 535 25.59 -4.23 -5.10
C LEU A 535 26.04 -5.69 -5.17
N TYR A 536 26.35 -6.19 -6.36
CA TYR A 536 26.73 -7.59 -6.59
C TYR A 536 28.24 -7.77 -6.86
N ALA A 537 29.06 -6.77 -6.54
CA ALA A 537 30.52 -6.82 -6.74
C ALA A 537 31.20 -7.95 -5.92
N ASP A 538 30.58 -8.39 -4.83
CA ASP A 538 31.07 -9.46 -3.95
C ASP A 538 30.64 -10.87 -4.42
N GLY A 539 29.96 -10.97 -5.57
CA GLY A 539 29.53 -12.23 -6.17
C GLY A 539 28.34 -12.90 -5.47
N GLN A 540 27.65 -12.21 -4.54
CA GLN A 540 26.48 -12.77 -3.89
C GLN A 540 25.34 -13.06 -4.91
N PRO A 541 24.57 -14.14 -4.72
CA PRO A 541 23.40 -14.42 -5.55
C PRO A 541 22.30 -13.36 -5.31
N VAL A 542 21.29 -13.33 -6.19
CA VAL A 542 20.14 -12.45 -6.01
C VAL A 542 19.37 -12.90 -4.77
N SER A 543 19.58 -12.18 -3.67
CA SER A 543 18.95 -12.49 -2.38
C SER A 543 17.88 -11.47 -2.04
N PHE A 544 16.86 -11.89 -1.29
CA PHE A 544 15.82 -10.98 -0.80
C PHE A 544 16.35 -9.80 0.03
N HIS A 545 17.53 -9.93 0.65
CA HIS A 545 18.18 -8.82 1.35
C HIS A 545 18.81 -7.82 0.36
N ALA A 546 19.50 -8.32 -0.67
CA ALA A 546 20.07 -7.49 -1.73
C ALA A 546 18.97 -6.69 -2.46
N LEU A 547 17.81 -7.30 -2.72
CA LEU A 547 16.67 -6.64 -3.38
C LEU A 547 16.10 -5.44 -2.59
N ARG A 548 16.38 -5.33 -1.29
CA ARG A 548 16.01 -4.15 -0.48
C ARG A 548 16.96 -2.97 -0.65
N GLN A 549 18.15 -3.18 -1.22
CA GLN A 549 19.20 -2.16 -1.39
C GLN A 549 19.32 -1.68 -2.85
N ILE A 550 18.21 -1.68 -3.60
CA ILE A 550 18.18 -1.27 -5.01
C ILE A 550 17.25 -0.05 -5.19
N PRO A 551 17.59 1.14 -4.67
CA PRO A 551 16.73 2.32 -4.72
C PRO A 551 16.55 2.92 -6.13
N ARG A 552 17.59 2.95 -6.98
CA ARG A 552 17.45 3.54 -8.33
C ARG A 552 16.53 2.70 -9.20
N LEU A 553 16.71 1.38 -9.22
CA LEU A 553 15.78 0.50 -9.95
C LEU A 553 14.36 0.56 -9.36
N GLU A 554 14.21 0.71 -8.05
CA GLU A 554 12.90 0.89 -7.43
C GLU A 554 12.22 2.16 -7.91
N ASN A 555 12.97 3.27 -7.97
CA ASN A 555 12.45 4.55 -8.43
C ASN A 555 12.10 4.54 -9.92
N VAL A 556 12.91 3.86 -10.75
CA VAL A 556 12.58 3.58 -12.15
C VAL A 556 11.27 2.81 -12.23
N LEU A 557 11.14 1.72 -11.49
CA LEU A 557 9.92 0.91 -11.46
C LEU A 557 8.70 1.73 -11.01
N LYS A 558 8.84 2.57 -9.99
CA LYS A 558 7.75 3.46 -9.53
C LYS A 558 7.31 4.43 -10.62
N GLU A 559 8.26 5.00 -11.37
CA GLU A 559 7.93 5.94 -12.46
C GLU A 559 7.32 5.21 -13.66
N THR A 560 7.83 4.02 -13.99
CA THR A 560 7.23 3.14 -14.98
C THR A 560 5.79 2.81 -14.61
N LEU A 561 5.51 2.46 -13.35
CA LEU A 561 4.16 2.18 -12.88
C LEU A 561 3.25 3.42 -12.88
N ARG A 562 3.80 4.61 -12.60
CA ARG A 562 3.06 5.87 -12.67
C ARG A 562 2.57 6.13 -14.09
N LEU A 563 3.47 6.05 -15.07
CA LEU A 563 3.19 6.35 -16.48
C LEU A 563 2.44 5.23 -17.20
N HIS A 564 2.73 3.98 -16.86
CA HIS A 564 2.20 2.78 -17.50
C HIS A 564 1.50 1.85 -16.50
N PRO A 565 0.46 2.32 -15.78
CA PRO A 565 -0.24 1.48 -14.81
C PRO A 565 -0.91 0.29 -15.53
N PRO A 566 -0.62 -0.97 -15.14
CA PRO A 566 -1.16 -2.13 -15.86
C PRO A 566 -2.69 -2.25 -15.81
N LEU A 567 -3.32 -1.66 -14.79
CA LEU A 567 -4.77 -1.49 -14.70
C LEU A 567 -5.07 0.00 -14.81
N ILE A 568 -5.63 0.41 -15.95
CA ILE A 568 -5.92 1.83 -16.24
C ILE A 568 -7.25 2.32 -15.65
N ILE A 569 -8.11 1.39 -15.23
CA ILE A 569 -9.41 1.65 -14.60
C ILE A 569 -9.67 0.60 -13.51
N LEU A 570 -10.24 1.04 -12.39
CA LEU A 570 -10.67 0.20 -11.27
C LEU A 570 -12.15 0.46 -11.03
N MET A 571 -12.99 -0.56 -11.07
CA MET A 571 -14.45 -0.43 -10.93
C MET A 571 -15.00 -1.03 -9.63
N ARG A 572 -16.16 -0.52 -9.22
CA ARG A 572 -17.03 -0.98 -8.14
C ARG A 572 -18.50 -0.83 -8.54
N VAL A 573 -19.39 -1.56 -7.88
CA VAL A 573 -20.85 -1.34 -7.97
C VAL A 573 -21.34 -0.70 -6.68
N ALA A 574 -22.02 0.44 -6.78
CA ALA A 574 -22.61 1.10 -5.62
C ALA A 574 -23.77 0.30 -5.04
N LYS A 575 -23.74 0.02 -3.74
CA LYS A 575 -24.78 -0.76 -3.04
C LYS A 575 -25.77 0.11 -2.26
N GLY A 576 -25.49 1.41 -2.17
CA GLY A 576 -26.33 2.43 -1.55
C GLY A 576 -26.23 3.76 -2.30
N GLU A 577 -26.78 4.79 -1.67
CA GLU A 577 -26.73 6.18 -2.15
C GLU A 577 -25.58 6.91 -1.45
N PHE A 578 -24.76 7.63 -2.21
CA PHE A 578 -23.63 8.38 -1.68
C PHE A 578 -23.56 9.78 -2.31
N GLU A 579 -22.76 10.65 -1.70
CA GLU A 579 -22.44 11.96 -2.25
C GLU A 579 -20.92 12.09 -2.33
N VAL A 580 -20.41 12.48 -3.49
CA VAL A 580 -18.99 12.78 -3.72
C VAL A 580 -18.91 14.16 -4.35
N GLU A 581 -18.26 15.10 -3.65
CA GLU A 581 -18.05 16.48 -4.12
C GLU A 581 -19.34 17.19 -4.58
N GLY A 582 -20.46 16.94 -3.89
CA GLY A 582 -21.76 17.54 -4.20
C GLY A 582 -22.56 16.83 -5.29
N TYR A 583 -22.06 15.69 -5.80
CA TYR A 583 -22.72 14.87 -6.81
C TYR A 583 -23.25 13.55 -6.22
N PRO A 584 -24.48 13.13 -6.58
CA PRO A 584 -25.03 11.88 -6.11
C PRO A 584 -24.40 10.69 -6.85
N ILE A 585 -24.18 9.60 -6.12
CA ILE A 585 -23.89 8.27 -6.64
C ILE A 585 -25.03 7.37 -6.22
N HIS A 586 -25.70 6.75 -7.19
CA HIS A 586 -26.91 5.96 -6.94
C HIS A 586 -26.61 4.48 -6.80
N LYS A 587 -27.48 3.77 -6.08
CA LYS A 587 -27.39 2.32 -5.98
C LYS A 587 -27.49 1.68 -7.37
N GLY A 588 -26.51 0.84 -7.69
CA GLY A 588 -26.41 0.14 -8.97
C GLY A 588 -25.51 0.83 -10.00
N ASP A 589 -25.05 2.06 -9.74
CA ASP A 589 -24.06 2.73 -10.58
C ASP A 589 -22.74 1.95 -10.57
N LEU A 590 -22.08 1.90 -11.73
CA LEU A 590 -20.66 1.56 -11.76
C LEU A 590 -19.87 2.80 -11.36
N VAL A 591 -19.07 2.68 -10.31
CA VAL A 591 -18.17 3.74 -9.86
C VAL A 591 -16.75 3.30 -10.22
N ALA A 592 -15.96 4.20 -10.81
CA ALA A 592 -14.62 3.90 -11.26
C ALA A 592 -13.59 4.90 -10.74
N ALA A 593 -12.35 4.46 -10.55
CA ALA A 593 -11.18 5.32 -10.43
C ALA A 593 -10.18 4.95 -11.52
N SER A 594 -9.46 5.92 -12.08
CA SER A 594 -8.46 5.67 -13.13
C SER A 594 -7.05 5.98 -12.65
N PRO A 595 -6.17 4.96 -12.49
CA PRO A 595 -4.75 5.18 -12.31
C PRO A 595 -4.10 5.92 -13.49
N ALA A 596 -4.51 5.63 -14.73
CA ALA A 596 -3.93 6.28 -15.90
C ALA A 596 -4.14 7.80 -15.91
N VAL A 597 -5.31 8.26 -15.43
CA VAL A 597 -5.61 9.70 -15.28
C VAL A 597 -5.00 10.25 -13.99
N SER A 598 -5.23 9.60 -12.85
CA SER A 598 -4.82 10.13 -11.53
C SER A 598 -3.31 10.25 -11.37
N ASN A 599 -2.54 9.30 -11.91
CA ASN A 599 -1.08 9.31 -11.88
C ASN A 599 -0.45 10.44 -12.73
N ARG A 600 -1.27 11.20 -13.47
CA ARG A 600 -0.86 12.29 -14.36
C ARG A 600 -1.56 13.63 -14.05
N ILE A 601 -2.14 13.76 -12.86
CA ILE A 601 -2.69 15.03 -12.39
C ILE A 601 -1.53 16.02 -12.19
N PRO A 602 -1.48 17.16 -12.91
CA PRO A 602 -0.35 18.08 -12.88
C PRO A 602 -0.08 18.70 -11.49
N GLU A 603 -1.13 18.88 -10.69
CA GLU A 603 -1.05 19.41 -9.33
C GLU A 603 -0.29 18.47 -8.39
N ASP A 604 -0.41 17.16 -8.62
CA ASP A 604 0.21 16.12 -7.79
C ASP A 604 1.56 15.68 -8.36
N PHE A 605 1.69 15.64 -9.69
CA PHE A 605 2.90 15.23 -10.42
C PHE A 605 3.29 16.32 -11.42
N PRO A 606 4.16 17.27 -11.04
CA PRO A 606 4.64 18.31 -11.94
C PRO A 606 5.30 17.71 -13.19
N ASP A 607 5.05 18.25 -14.37
CA ASP A 607 5.45 17.66 -15.65
C ASP A 607 5.00 16.18 -15.77
N PRO A 608 3.69 15.92 -15.71
CA PRO A 608 3.17 14.57 -15.47
C PRO A 608 3.47 13.56 -16.58
N ASP A 609 3.77 14.02 -17.79
CA ASP A 609 4.11 13.14 -18.92
C ASP A 609 5.61 12.82 -19.01
N GLU A 610 6.47 13.49 -18.22
CA GLU A 610 7.91 13.26 -18.20
C GLU A 610 8.29 12.07 -17.29
N PHE A 611 9.28 11.29 -17.73
CA PHE A 611 9.84 10.16 -16.97
C PHE A 611 10.91 10.65 -15.98
N VAL A 612 10.52 10.83 -14.71
CA VAL A 612 11.37 11.39 -13.65
C VAL A 612 11.41 10.46 -12.42
N PRO A 613 12.26 9.41 -12.39
CA PRO A 613 12.42 8.55 -11.22
C PRO A 613 12.80 9.29 -9.92
N GLN A 614 13.42 10.45 -10.04
CA GLN A 614 13.82 11.29 -8.91
C GLN A 614 12.62 11.84 -8.12
N ARG A 615 11.38 11.72 -8.61
CA ARG A 615 10.15 11.97 -7.85
C ARG A 615 10.09 11.21 -6.52
N TYR A 616 10.75 10.05 -6.47
CA TYR A 616 10.66 9.11 -5.36
C TYR A 616 11.89 9.11 -4.45
N ASP A 617 12.88 9.96 -4.74
CA ASP A 617 14.01 10.19 -3.85
C ASP A 617 13.56 10.93 -2.59
N GLU A 618 14.31 10.79 -1.48
CA GLU A 618 14.18 11.72 -0.36
C GLU A 618 14.74 13.10 -0.79
N PRO A 619 14.02 14.22 -0.52
CA PRO A 619 12.81 14.34 0.30
C PRO A 619 11.48 14.38 -0.50
N ARG A 620 11.48 14.20 -1.83
CA ARG A 620 10.29 14.38 -2.69
C ARG A 620 9.19 13.35 -2.40
N GLN A 621 9.52 12.06 -2.48
CA GLN A 621 8.63 10.94 -2.13
C GLN A 621 7.17 11.11 -2.62
N GLU A 622 6.97 11.52 -3.88
CA GLU A 622 5.66 11.86 -4.43
C GLU A 622 4.66 10.69 -4.35
N ASP A 623 5.14 9.44 -4.39
CA ASP A 623 4.33 8.23 -4.17
C ASP A 623 3.71 8.14 -2.76
N LEU A 624 4.41 8.67 -1.75
CA LEU A 624 3.98 8.64 -0.35
C LEU A 624 3.14 9.85 0.04
N ILE A 625 3.39 11.00 -0.60
CA ILE A 625 2.61 12.23 -0.42
C ILE A 625 1.25 12.06 -1.09
N ASN A 626 1.23 11.62 -2.35
CA ASN A 626 0.04 11.53 -3.19
C ASN A 626 -0.68 10.18 -3.02
N ARG A 627 -1.04 9.81 -1.79
CA ARG A 627 -1.54 8.45 -1.44
C ARG A 627 -2.80 8.01 -2.19
N TRP A 628 -3.57 8.97 -2.70
CA TRP A 628 -4.84 8.73 -3.40
C TRP A 628 -4.74 8.95 -4.91
N THR A 629 -3.61 9.43 -5.42
CA THR A 629 -3.42 9.73 -6.86
C THR A 629 -2.17 9.09 -7.45
N TRP A 630 -1.19 8.68 -6.64
CA TRP A 630 -0.22 7.63 -7.00
C TRP A 630 -0.82 6.26 -6.71
N ILE A 631 -1.58 5.73 -7.66
CA ILE A 631 -2.43 4.54 -7.45
C ILE A 631 -2.19 3.39 -8.45
N PRO A 632 -0.94 3.10 -8.89
CA PRO A 632 -0.69 1.96 -9.78
C PRO A 632 -1.03 0.60 -9.15
N PHE A 633 -1.05 0.53 -7.82
CA PHE A 633 -1.47 -0.64 -7.04
C PHE A 633 -2.87 -0.49 -6.42
N GLY A 634 -3.64 0.52 -6.85
CA GLY A 634 -4.78 1.04 -6.09
C GLY A 634 -4.37 1.57 -4.71
N ALA A 635 -5.36 1.85 -3.87
CA ALA A 635 -5.15 2.27 -2.49
C ALA A 635 -6.23 1.70 -1.54
N GLY A 636 -6.14 2.07 -0.26
CA GLY A 636 -7.16 1.76 0.75
C GLY A 636 -7.42 0.27 0.95
N ARG A 637 -8.70 -0.12 1.06
CA ARG A 637 -9.09 -1.48 1.50
C ARG A 637 -8.73 -2.59 0.52
N HIS A 638 -8.73 -2.28 -0.77
CA HIS A 638 -8.44 -3.22 -1.86
C HIS A 638 -7.09 -2.94 -2.53
N ARG A 639 -6.17 -2.27 -1.84
CA ARG A 639 -4.80 -2.09 -2.32
C ARG A 639 -4.18 -3.45 -2.64
N CYS A 640 -3.45 -3.53 -3.75
CA CYS A 640 -2.86 -4.77 -4.22
C CYS A 640 -2.04 -5.48 -3.13
N VAL A 641 -2.49 -6.68 -2.76
CA VAL A 641 -1.82 -7.57 -1.80
C VAL A 641 -0.49 -8.13 -2.34
N GLY A 642 -0.35 -8.18 -3.68
CA GLY A 642 0.83 -8.65 -4.38
C GLY A 642 1.92 -7.58 -4.62
N ALA A 643 1.71 -6.32 -4.20
CA ALA A 643 2.62 -5.22 -4.53
C ALA A 643 4.08 -5.48 -4.11
N ALA A 644 4.28 -6.07 -2.93
CA ALA A 644 5.62 -6.43 -2.44
C ALA A 644 6.25 -7.56 -3.27
N PHE A 645 5.47 -8.57 -3.64
CA PHE A 645 5.92 -9.66 -4.51
C PHE A 645 6.28 -9.13 -5.90
N ALA A 646 5.43 -8.32 -6.52
CA ALA A 646 5.67 -7.75 -7.85
C ALA A 646 6.94 -6.89 -7.86
N THR A 647 7.09 -6.00 -6.87
CA THR A 647 8.31 -5.17 -6.75
C THR A 647 9.56 -6.03 -6.63
N MET A 648 9.51 -7.08 -5.79
CA MET A 648 10.61 -8.03 -5.62
C MET A 648 10.90 -8.82 -6.91
N GLN A 649 9.86 -9.27 -7.61
CA GLN A 649 9.96 -10.01 -8.86
C GLN A 649 10.62 -9.19 -9.96
N ILE A 650 10.17 -7.96 -10.17
CA ILE A 650 10.76 -7.06 -11.17
C ILE A 650 12.23 -6.77 -10.84
N LYS A 651 12.55 -6.47 -9.57
CA LYS A 651 13.95 -6.26 -9.15
C LYS A 651 14.81 -7.51 -9.36
N ALA A 652 14.30 -8.70 -9.08
CA ALA A 652 15.02 -9.96 -9.28
C ALA A 652 15.26 -10.24 -10.78
N ILE A 653 14.26 -10.02 -11.63
CA ILE A 653 14.37 -10.14 -13.09
C ILE A 653 15.50 -9.23 -13.61
N PHE A 654 15.46 -7.94 -13.29
CA PHE A 654 16.45 -6.99 -13.79
C PHE A 654 17.83 -7.12 -13.13
N SER A 655 17.90 -7.62 -11.90
CA SER A 655 19.19 -7.98 -11.28
C SER A 655 19.93 -9.08 -12.04
N VAL A 656 19.22 -9.94 -12.77
CA VAL A 656 19.84 -10.95 -13.65
C VAL A 656 20.05 -10.38 -15.04
N LEU A 657 18.99 -9.90 -15.70
CA LEU A 657 19.03 -9.49 -17.10
C LEU A 657 20.09 -8.40 -17.35
N LEU A 658 20.12 -7.36 -16.51
CA LEU A 658 20.99 -6.21 -16.74
C LEU A 658 22.46 -6.46 -16.34
N ARG A 659 22.74 -7.52 -15.56
CA ARG A 659 24.12 -7.96 -15.29
C ARG A 659 24.68 -8.86 -16.38
N GLU A 660 23.83 -9.67 -17.01
CA GLU A 660 24.24 -10.62 -18.05
C GLU A 660 24.25 -10.00 -19.45
N TYR A 661 23.32 -9.09 -19.74
CA TYR A 661 23.09 -8.53 -21.07
C TYR A 661 22.89 -7.02 -21.06
N GLU A 662 23.35 -6.38 -22.13
CA GLU A 662 22.96 -5.05 -22.57
C GLU A 662 21.81 -5.16 -23.56
N PHE A 663 20.91 -4.17 -23.54
CA PHE A 663 19.70 -4.15 -24.36
C PHE A 663 19.60 -2.83 -25.14
N GLU A 664 19.22 -2.92 -26.41
CA GLU A 664 19.03 -1.78 -27.32
C GLU A 664 17.73 -1.92 -28.11
N MET A 665 17.00 -0.80 -28.27
CA MET A 665 15.80 -0.76 -29.10
C MET A 665 16.15 -1.02 -30.58
N THR A 666 15.39 -1.89 -31.25
CA THR A 666 15.55 -2.14 -32.71
C THR A 666 14.43 -1.53 -33.56
N GLN A 667 13.56 -0.74 -32.93
CA GLN A 667 12.48 0.03 -33.54
C GLN A 667 12.44 1.44 -32.93
N PRO A 668 11.75 2.41 -33.56
CA PRO A 668 11.68 3.78 -33.04
C PRO A 668 11.18 3.81 -31.59
N PRO A 669 11.79 4.60 -30.69
CA PRO A 669 11.41 4.64 -29.27
C PRO A 669 9.92 4.91 -29.04
N GLU A 670 9.27 5.70 -29.87
CA GLU A 670 7.86 6.09 -29.78
C GLU A 670 6.91 5.00 -30.28
N SER A 671 7.43 3.97 -30.97
CA SER A 671 6.62 2.88 -31.50
C SER A 671 6.19 1.85 -30.44
N TYR A 672 6.92 1.77 -29.32
CA TYR A 672 6.52 0.94 -28.18
C TYR A 672 5.29 1.58 -27.50
N ARG A 673 4.20 0.82 -27.47
CA ARG A 673 2.91 1.25 -26.90
C ARG A 673 2.14 0.05 -26.38
N ASN A 674 1.12 0.32 -25.58
CA ASN A 674 0.15 -0.71 -25.18
C ASN A 674 -0.93 -0.92 -26.25
N ASP A 675 -1.56 -2.09 -26.19
CA ASP A 675 -2.89 -2.37 -26.70
C ASP A 675 -3.89 -2.21 -25.54
N HIS A 676 -4.71 -1.16 -25.62
CA HIS A 676 -5.75 -0.86 -24.63
C HIS A 676 -7.13 -1.36 -25.08
N SER A 677 -7.22 -2.19 -26.13
CA SER A 677 -8.51 -2.65 -26.68
C SER A 677 -9.23 -3.71 -25.86
N LYS A 678 -8.63 -4.13 -24.75
CA LYS A 678 -9.12 -5.12 -23.80
C LYS A 678 -9.02 -4.53 -22.39
N MET A 679 -9.85 -5.04 -21.47
CA MET A 679 -9.81 -4.64 -20.06
C MET A 679 -8.45 -4.98 -19.42
N VAL A 680 -7.84 -6.08 -19.86
CA VAL A 680 -6.45 -6.42 -19.53
C VAL A 680 -5.53 -5.77 -20.57
N VAL A 681 -4.84 -4.71 -20.15
CA VAL A 681 -3.85 -4.02 -20.98
C VAL A 681 -2.66 -4.94 -21.25
N GLN A 682 -2.19 -4.95 -22.49
CA GLN A 682 -1.02 -5.70 -22.94
C GLN A 682 -0.07 -4.78 -23.69
N LEU A 683 1.22 -5.13 -23.74
CA LEU A 683 2.14 -4.48 -24.67
C LEU A 683 1.73 -4.81 -26.11
N ALA A 684 1.71 -3.82 -27.00
CA ALA A 684 1.45 -4.08 -28.42
C ALA A 684 2.69 -4.67 -29.10
N GLN A 685 2.47 -5.58 -30.05
CA GLN A 685 3.52 -6.09 -30.93
C GLN A 685 3.53 -5.35 -32.27
N PRO A 686 4.70 -5.23 -32.93
CA PRO A 686 6.02 -5.69 -32.47
C PRO A 686 6.61 -4.82 -31.36
N ALA A 687 7.36 -5.44 -30.44
CA ALA A 687 8.14 -4.78 -29.40
C ALA A 687 9.56 -5.38 -29.35
N LYS A 688 10.30 -5.23 -30.44
CA LYS A 688 11.60 -5.87 -30.67
C LYS A 688 12.75 -5.17 -29.96
N VAL A 689 13.65 -5.95 -29.40
CA VAL A 689 14.85 -5.47 -28.68
C VAL A 689 16.03 -6.38 -28.99
N ARG A 690 17.19 -5.77 -29.24
CA ARG A 690 18.47 -6.48 -29.36
C ARG A 690 19.09 -6.66 -27.99
N TYR A 691 19.68 -7.84 -27.75
CA TYR A 691 20.55 -8.06 -26.60
C TYR A 691 21.98 -8.38 -27.03
N ARG A 692 22.94 -8.05 -26.17
CA ARG A 692 24.35 -8.44 -26.28
C ARG A 692 24.91 -8.79 -24.90
N ARG A 693 25.67 -9.87 -24.79
CA ARG A 693 26.28 -10.31 -23.53
C ARG A 693 27.26 -9.25 -23.00
N ARG A 694 27.20 -8.96 -21.69
CA ARG A 694 28.13 -8.02 -21.04
C ARG A 694 29.49 -8.67 -20.81
N ASN A 695 30.57 -7.94 -21.08
CA ASN A 695 31.96 -8.43 -20.93
C ASN A 695 32.47 -8.51 -19.47
N GLY A 696 31.58 -8.50 -18.46
CA GLY A 696 31.94 -8.32 -17.04
C GLY A 696 31.43 -9.38 -16.05
N GLY A 697 30.69 -10.40 -16.49
CA GLY A 697 30.16 -11.43 -15.59
C GLY A 697 31.17 -12.54 -15.28
N ARG A 698 31.87 -12.44 -14.15
CA ARG A 698 32.43 -13.59 -13.43
C ARG A 698 31.69 -13.81 -12.13
#